data_AF-A0A4R2NYC8-F1
#
_entry.id   AF-A0A4R2NYC8-F1
#
_cell.length_a   1.000
_cell.length_b   1.000
_cell.length_c   1.000
_cell.angle_alpha   90.00
_cell.angle_beta   90.00
_cell.angle_gamma   90.00
#
_symmetry.space_group_name_H-M   'P 1'
#
loop_
_entity.id
_entity.type
_entity.pdbx_description
1 polymer ?
#
loop_
_entity_poly.entity_id
_entity_poly.type
_entity_poly.pdbx_seq_one_letter_code
_entity_poly.pdbx_strand_id
1 'polypeptide(L)'
;MDMLVWPGKSASDLSETEHPAVYHMLDVAAVAERLIEPFGFDRQLRDALILLVGLHDLGKISDSFRDMLRDGVPQSFRHWELTEALLFELDPVLVPQIGGDPWPRQTLYAAVAGHHGRPPKRNMGGLAYSGRRSRDYRSALDAVGSGLDDARQAVGAFCALWPDACLDGLGEDRATALSWWLPGLCTAADWIGSNTRWFGPQAAGPGLAEYLARARDIAGKAVDDAGLASGKARDTQLFDFSLRPMQGACAEVPLTDGPMLAVIEDETGAGKTEAALLLAQRMLLAGKGRGLFFALPTMATADAMFRRAAGSVGRLFDRHTTLTLAHGRAGLSVDFRDLVNDGPRGEEDATCTDWLAENRRRALLADVGVGTIDQALLSVLPVRFQALRHFGLSSKILIVDEVHELGEPYIGAELAALLRMHRAAGGSAILLTATLPLAQRKRLLEIYGGLSDSPAYPALTVAGAASPIALSQAAGPRGAVRVQRLSRADEAVDLLAESAQHGAACVWVRNAVDDAIAAVEMLHARGVEAHLLHARFALCDRKRIEAEVLARVGKDGQGREGFVLVGTQVLESSLDLDFDVMVSDLAPMAALIQRAGRLWRHMDLRPAATRPVPAPVLHVLSPDPVQVADDRWLHGTLDRGAWVYPVADQWRTADVLFRVGQIEAPSGLRALIEPVHGDEAGLLPEVLQAAEVRAEGEGAAARGHAAQNIVDLAAGYRAGGQATDDASYPTRLGEAQRNLVLARREAGALRPWAGDKGDDAWAMSEVAARLTRLDALPLPDQSAPEIAAVTRDWPEWKCAEYRLCPVAEDGTICAGLRYDAGLGLIFGDNS
;
A
#
# COMPACT_ATOMS: atom_id res chain seq x y z
N MET A 1 -17.54 17.09 42.69
CA MET A 1 -17.34 16.11 41.60
C MET A 1 -15.85 15.82 41.57
N ASP A 2 -15.40 14.88 42.39
CA ASP A 2 -13.97 14.60 42.57
C ASP A 2 -13.37 13.99 41.30
N MET A 3 -14.18 13.35 40.44
CA MET A 3 -13.74 12.84 39.13
C MET A 3 -13.12 13.87 38.17
N LEU A 4 -13.33 15.18 38.35
CA LEU A 4 -12.72 16.22 37.49
C LEU A 4 -11.28 16.59 37.88
N VAL A 5 -10.76 16.07 39.00
CA VAL A 5 -9.39 16.36 39.48
C VAL A 5 -8.31 15.50 38.81
N TRP A 6 -8.72 14.53 38.00
CA TRP A 6 -7.83 13.59 37.32
C TRP A 6 -7.32 14.20 36.00
N PRO A 7 -5.99 14.24 35.79
CA PRO A 7 -5.44 14.88 34.60
C PRO A 7 -5.59 13.98 33.37
N GLY A 8 -6.00 14.56 32.25
CA GLY A 8 -6.13 13.89 30.95
C GLY A 8 -4.97 14.11 29.99
N LYS A 9 -4.30 15.28 30.08
CA LYS A 9 -3.16 15.71 29.24
C LYS A 9 -2.13 16.44 30.12
N SER A 10 -0.84 16.38 29.76
CA SER A 10 0.19 17.23 30.35
C SER A 10 -0.04 18.70 29.97
N ALA A 11 0.14 19.63 30.92
CA ALA A 11 0.21 21.06 30.61
C ALA A 11 1.27 21.29 29.52
N SER A 12 0.92 22.00 28.45
CA SER A 12 1.97 22.58 27.59
C SER A 12 2.71 23.63 28.41
N ASP A 13 4.01 23.80 28.17
CA ASP A 13 4.95 24.66 28.92
C ASP A 13 4.59 26.17 29.01
N LEU A 14 3.35 26.57 28.69
CA LEU A 14 2.85 27.95 28.80
C LEU A 14 1.46 28.09 29.45
N SER A 15 0.81 27.02 29.91
CA SER A 15 -0.44 27.14 30.67
C SER A 15 -0.52 26.14 31.83
N GLU A 16 -0.61 26.62 33.07
CA GLU A 16 -0.81 25.81 34.30
C GLU A 16 -2.17 25.06 34.35
N THR A 17 -2.92 25.01 33.26
CA THR A 17 -4.28 24.44 33.21
C THR A 17 -4.24 22.98 32.78
N GLU A 18 -4.45 22.06 33.73
CA GLU A 18 -4.67 20.65 33.44
C GLU A 18 -6.07 20.43 32.85
N HIS A 19 -6.15 19.73 31.71
CA HIS A 19 -7.42 19.32 31.11
C HIS A 19 -7.92 18.02 31.78
N PRO A 20 -9.12 17.98 32.39
CA PRO A 20 -9.64 16.78 33.05
C PRO A 20 -9.72 15.57 32.12
N ALA A 21 -9.39 14.38 32.62
CA ALA A 21 -9.50 13.13 31.85
C ALA A 21 -10.92 12.89 31.33
N VAL A 22 -11.93 13.25 32.14
CA VAL A 22 -13.35 13.13 31.78
C VAL A 22 -13.75 14.06 30.64
N TYR A 23 -13.16 15.25 30.53
CA TYR A 23 -13.40 16.16 29.41
C TYR A 23 -12.78 15.62 28.12
N HIS A 24 -11.55 15.09 28.18
CA HIS A 24 -10.91 14.45 27.02
C HIS A 24 -11.73 13.26 26.51
N MET A 25 -12.24 12.43 27.43
CA MET A 25 -13.15 11.34 27.11
C MET A 25 -14.42 11.81 26.39
N LEU A 26 -14.99 12.96 26.76
CA LEU A 26 -16.14 13.58 26.06
C LEU A 26 -15.75 14.18 24.70
N ASP A 27 -14.57 14.78 24.59
CA ASP A 27 -14.04 15.29 23.32
C ASP A 27 -13.93 14.15 22.29
N VAL A 28 -13.33 13.03 22.71
CA VAL A 28 -13.18 11.83 21.87
C VAL A 28 -14.54 11.22 21.52
N ALA A 29 -15.48 11.15 22.47
CA ALA A 29 -16.84 10.68 22.19
C ALA A 29 -17.57 11.57 21.16
N ALA A 30 -17.44 12.89 21.29
CA ALA A 30 -18.02 13.85 20.35
C ALA A 30 -17.42 13.75 18.93
N VAL A 31 -16.12 13.49 18.82
CA VAL A 31 -15.48 13.18 17.53
C VAL A 31 -15.97 11.83 16.99
N ALA A 32 -16.05 10.81 17.84
CA ALA A 32 -16.52 9.49 17.43
C ALA A 32 -17.96 9.54 16.87
N GLU A 33 -18.84 10.37 17.45
CA GLU A 33 -20.20 10.62 16.92
C GLU A 33 -20.18 11.05 15.45
N ARG A 34 -19.25 11.93 15.07
CA ARG A 34 -19.11 12.41 13.69
C ARG A 34 -18.53 11.35 12.76
N LEU A 35 -17.52 10.61 13.21
CA LEU A 35 -16.84 9.60 12.40
C LEU A 35 -17.70 8.34 12.19
N ILE A 36 -18.55 7.97 13.16
CA ILE A 36 -19.39 6.77 13.08
C ILE A 36 -20.71 6.99 12.34
N GLU A 37 -21.26 8.21 12.35
CA GLU A 37 -22.53 8.56 11.70
C GLU A 37 -22.60 8.02 10.26
N PRO A 38 -21.47 8.09 9.51
CA PRO A 38 -21.17 7.39 8.28
C PRO A 38 -21.91 6.09 8.05
N PHE A 39 -21.63 5.22 9.02
CA PHE A 39 -21.71 3.76 8.96
C PHE A 39 -23.13 3.24 9.04
N GLY A 40 -24.11 4.12 9.29
CA GLY A 40 -25.52 3.74 9.26
C GLY A 40 -25.86 2.64 10.25
N PHE A 41 -25.09 2.52 11.35
CA PHE A 41 -25.42 1.62 12.44
C PHE A 41 -26.77 2.02 13.04
N ASP A 42 -27.53 1.03 13.49
CA ASP A 42 -28.73 1.28 14.30
C ASP A 42 -28.36 2.19 15.48
N ARG A 43 -29.28 3.10 15.83
CA ARG A 43 -29.04 4.12 16.84
C ARG A 43 -28.56 3.52 18.16
N GLN A 44 -29.16 2.43 18.61
CA GLN A 44 -28.83 1.85 19.91
C GLN A 44 -27.40 1.29 19.92
N LEU A 45 -27.04 0.53 18.88
CA LEU A 45 -25.68 -0.01 18.73
C LEU A 45 -24.66 1.11 18.54
N ARG A 46 -24.99 2.12 17.72
CA ARG A 46 -24.11 3.27 17.48
C ARG A 46 -23.81 4.02 18.77
N ASP A 47 -24.84 4.33 19.54
CA ASP A 47 -24.72 5.07 20.80
C ASP A 47 -23.95 4.22 21.84
N ALA A 48 -24.09 2.89 21.83
CA ALA A 48 -23.25 1.99 22.63
C ALA A 48 -21.77 2.02 22.22
N LEU A 49 -21.47 1.98 20.92
CA LEU A 49 -20.07 2.06 20.44
C LEU A 49 -19.44 3.42 20.78
N ILE A 50 -20.17 4.52 20.67
CA ILE A 50 -19.73 5.86 21.08
C ILE A 50 -19.46 5.90 22.58
N LEU A 51 -20.38 5.39 23.39
CA LEU A 51 -20.23 5.32 24.84
C LEU A 51 -18.94 4.56 25.22
N LEU A 52 -18.70 3.40 24.60
CA LEU A 52 -17.48 2.63 24.85
C LEU A 52 -16.22 3.39 24.41
N VAL A 53 -16.22 4.02 23.24
CA VAL A 53 -15.10 4.88 22.77
C VAL A 53 -14.86 6.05 23.72
N GLY A 54 -15.92 6.66 24.26
CA GLY A 54 -15.82 7.68 25.29
C GLY A 54 -15.06 7.21 26.54
N LEU A 55 -15.14 5.92 26.87
CA LEU A 55 -14.47 5.33 28.03
C LEU A 55 -13.05 4.80 27.74
N HIS A 56 -12.49 5.07 26.57
CA HIS A 56 -11.18 4.53 26.16
C HIS A 56 -10.01 4.86 27.07
N ASP A 57 -10.11 5.98 27.79
CA ASP A 57 -9.06 6.54 28.64
C ASP A 57 -9.41 6.47 30.13
N LEU A 58 -10.39 5.62 30.50
CA LEU A 58 -10.86 5.49 31.89
C LEU A 58 -9.71 5.18 32.87
N GLY A 59 -8.69 4.44 32.43
CA GLY A 59 -7.50 4.13 33.21
C GLY A 59 -6.58 5.33 33.52
N LYS A 60 -6.81 6.52 32.94
CA LYS A 60 -6.16 7.77 33.40
C LYS A 60 -6.69 8.23 34.76
N ILE A 61 -7.87 7.78 35.16
CA ILE A 61 -8.41 7.94 36.52
C ILE A 61 -7.73 6.88 37.43
N SER A 62 -6.42 7.02 37.61
CA SER A 62 -5.59 6.12 38.41
C SER A 62 -4.46 6.86 39.10
N ASP A 63 -4.12 6.42 40.31
CA ASP A 63 -2.93 6.92 41.03
C ASP A 63 -1.68 6.74 40.17
N SER A 64 -1.52 5.57 39.52
CA SER A 64 -0.38 5.30 38.64
C SER A 64 -0.23 6.27 37.46
N PHE A 65 -1.31 6.79 36.86
CA PHE A 65 -1.21 7.78 35.78
C PHE A 65 -0.94 9.18 36.33
N ARG A 66 -1.57 9.54 37.44
CA ARG A 66 -1.35 10.83 38.12
C ARG A 66 0.09 10.98 38.57
N ASP A 67 0.66 9.97 39.23
CA ASP A 67 2.03 9.97 39.74
C ASP A 67 3.05 10.00 38.58
N MET A 68 2.75 9.35 37.45
CA MET A 68 3.56 9.47 36.25
C MET A 68 3.58 10.91 35.73
N LEU A 69 2.42 11.55 35.67
CA LEU A 69 2.30 12.89 35.10
C LEU A 69 2.89 13.97 36.00
N ARG A 70 2.64 13.88 37.32
CA ARG A 70 3.02 14.92 38.30
C ARG A 70 4.39 14.69 38.93
N ASP A 71 4.76 13.43 39.16
CA ASP A 71 5.96 13.06 39.91
C ASP A 71 6.99 12.31 39.05
N GLY A 72 6.71 12.08 37.75
CA GLY A 72 7.61 11.39 36.82
C GLY A 72 7.80 9.91 37.13
N VAL A 73 6.93 9.30 37.94
CA VAL A 73 7.04 7.90 38.35
C VAL A 73 6.71 6.97 37.16
N PRO A 74 7.59 6.02 36.79
CA PRO A 74 7.29 5.08 35.70
C PRO A 74 6.05 4.24 36.00
N GLN A 75 5.15 4.13 35.01
CA GLN A 75 3.92 3.34 35.19
C GLN A 75 4.20 1.83 35.24
N SER A 76 3.59 1.14 36.20
CA SER A 76 3.62 -0.32 36.30
C SER A 76 2.63 -1.00 35.33
N PHE A 77 1.57 -0.29 34.95
CA PHE A 77 0.57 -0.64 33.94
C PHE A 77 0.34 0.56 33.02
N ARG A 78 0.18 0.34 31.73
CA ARG A 78 -0.21 1.42 30.82
C ARG A 78 -1.67 1.79 31.09
N HIS A 79 -2.04 3.06 30.96
CA HIS A 79 -3.41 3.52 31.26
C HIS A 79 -4.49 2.78 30.45
N TRP A 80 -4.20 2.36 29.22
CA TRP A 80 -5.14 1.57 28.43
C TRP A 80 -5.28 0.11 28.91
N GLU A 81 -4.25 -0.46 29.57
CA GLU A 81 -4.36 -1.76 30.25
C GLU A 81 -5.23 -1.64 31.51
N LEU A 82 -5.10 -0.52 32.24
CA LEU A 82 -5.98 -0.19 33.37
C LEU A 82 -7.43 0.02 32.92
N THR A 83 -7.63 0.63 31.74
CA THR A 83 -8.97 0.81 31.16
C THR A 83 -9.68 -0.53 30.96
N GLU A 84 -9.02 -1.55 30.40
CA GLU A 84 -9.60 -2.89 30.27
C GLU A 84 -10.01 -3.47 31.63
N ALA A 85 -9.12 -3.39 32.63
CA ALA A 85 -9.41 -3.89 33.97
C ALA A 85 -10.59 -3.15 34.61
N LEU A 86 -10.68 -1.83 34.44
CA LEU A 86 -11.78 -1.01 34.93
C LEU A 86 -13.10 -1.31 34.24
N LEU A 87 -13.11 -1.49 32.92
CA LEU A 87 -14.32 -1.90 32.19
C LEU A 87 -14.82 -3.27 32.66
N PHE A 88 -13.92 -4.18 33.02
CA PHE A 88 -14.30 -5.46 33.62
C PHE A 88 -14.79 -5.37 35.06
N GLU A 89 -14.23 -4.47 35.87
CA GLU A 89 -14.65 -4.24 37.26
C GLU A 89 -16.00 -3.50 37.32
N LEU A 90 -16.19 -2.53 36.42
CA LEU A 90 -17.35 -1.64 36.37
C LEU A 90 -18.45 -2.10 35.41
N ASP A 91 -18.32 -3.29 34.82
CA ASP A 91 -19.38 -3.92 34.01
C ASP A 91 -20.75 -3.96 34.72
N PRO A 92 -20.86 -4.21 36.05
CA PRO A 92 -22.15 -4.13 36.76
C PRO A 92 -22.82 -2.75 36.72
N VAL A 93 -22.08 -1.68 36.41
CA VAL A 93 -22.61 -0.32 36.21
C VAL A 93 -22.98 -0.08 34.76
N LEU A 94 -22.24 -0.66 33.81
CA LEU A 94 -22.48 -0.54 32.37
C LEU A 94 -23.66 -1.41 31.92
N VAL A 95 -23.70 -2.69 32.33
CA VAL A 95 -24.66 -3.68 31.81
C VAL A 95 -26.13 -3.31 31.97
N PRO A 96 -26.58 -2.64 33.06
CA PRO A 96 -27.99 -2.23 33.15
C PRO A 96 -28.38 -1.20 32.08
N GLN A 97 -27.41 -0.43 31.59
CA GLN A 97 -27.61 0.55 30.52
C GLN A 97 -27.43 -0.09 29.14
N ILE A 98 -26.31 -0.79 28.90
CA ILE A 98 -25.92 -1.24 27.55
C ILE A 98 -26.36 -2.66 27.21
N GLY A 99 -26.84 -3.47 28.15
CA GLY A 99 -27.31 -4.84 27.89
C GLY A 99 -26.26 -5.74 27.21
N GLY A 100 -26.72 -6.65 26.36
CA GLY A 100 -25.93 -7.57 25.54
C GLY A 100 -25.49 -8.85 26.26
N ASP A 101 -24.82 -9.72 25.51
CA ASP A 101 -24.19 -10.92 26.08
C ASP A 101 -22.80 -10.61 26.66
N PRO A 102 -22.37 -11.34 27.72
CA PRO A 102 -21.02 -11.31 28.26
C PRO A 102 -19.88 -11.26 27.25
N TRP A 103 -19.91 -12.17 26.28
CA TRP A 103 -18.79 -12.39 25.36
C TRP A 103 -18.63 -11.22 24.37
N PRO A 104 -19.69 -10.74 23.69
CA PRO A 104 -19.63 -9.51 22.91
C PRO A 104 -19.11 -8.31 23.70
N ARG A 105 -19.58 -8.09 24.93
CA ARG A 105 -19.13 -6.96 25.76
C ARG A 105 -17.63 -7.01 26.04
N GLN A 106 -17.11 -8.13 26.56
CA GLN A 106 -15.68 -8.23 26.87
C GLN A 106 -14.80 -8.03 25.64
N THR A 107 -15.26 -8.50 24.47
CA THR A 107 -14.56 -8.36 23.19
C THR A 107 -14.47 -6.88 22.78
N LEU A 108 -15.55 -6.12 22.93
CA LEU A 108 -15.56 -4.68 22.63
C LEU A 108 -14.78 -3.85 23.66
N TYR A 109 -14.80 -4.22 24.95
CA TYR A 109 -14.00 -3.55 25.98
C TYR A 109 -12.50 -3.65 25.69
N ALA A 110 -12.04 -4.85 25.32
CA ALA A 110 -10.66 -5.08 24.92
C ALA A 110 -10.28 -4.32 23.65
N ALA A 111 -11.21 -4.20 22.70
CA ALA A 111 -11.01 -3.46 21.47
C ALA A 111 -10.77 -1.97 21.73
N VAL A 112 -11.60 -1.33 22.55
CA VAL A 112 -11.43 0.08 22.94
C VAL A 112 -10.13 0.30 23.73
N ALA A 113 -9.79 -0.62 24.64
CA ALA A 113 -8.52 -0.60 25.37
C ALA A 113 -7.28 -0.76 24.45
N GLY A 114 -7.46 -1.11 23.18
CA GLY A 114 -6.40 -1.26 22.19
C GLY A 114 -6.06 -0.01 21.37
N HIS A 115 -6.67 1.15 21.67
CA HIS A 115 -6.58 2.38 20.85
C HIS A 115 -5.16 2.95 20.66
N HIS A 116 -4.16 2.51 21.43
CA HIS A 116 -2.74 2.84 21.21
C HIS A 116 -2.04 1.99 20.12
N GLY A 117 -2.85 1.25 19.37
CA GLY A 117 -2.45 0.55 18.15
C GLY A 117 -2.12 -0.93 18.35
N ARG A 118 -2.47 -1.53 19.49
CA ARG A 118 -2.31 -2.97 19.75
C ARG A 118 -3.27 -3.43 20.85
N PRO A 119 -3.70 -4.71 20.85
CA PRO A 119 -4.51 -5.24 21.93
C PRO A 119 -3.73 -5.27 23.26
N PRO A 120 -4.41 -5.17 24.42
CA PRO A 120 -3.76 -5.35 25.72
C PRO A 120 -3.20 -6.79 25.86
N LYS A 121 -1.94 -6.93 26.29
CA LYS A 121 -1.25 -8.23 26.35
C LYS A 121 -1.44 -8.97 27.68
N ARG A 122 -1.62 -8.23 28.77
CA ARG A 122 -1.76 -8.83 30.11
C ARG A 122 -3.08 -9.58 30.22
N ASN A 123 -3.02 -10.76 30.82
CA ASN A 123 -4.21 -11.57 30.97
C ASN A 123 -5.02 -11.08 32.17
N MET A 124 -5.98 -10.20 31.92
CA MET A 124 -6.95 -9.76 32.93
C MET A 124 -8.02 -10.82 33.26
N GLY A 125 -8.00 -11.98 32.58
CA GLY A 125 -9.01 -13.03 32.63
C GLY A 125 -10.14 -12.73 31.63
N GLY A 126 -11.20 -12.13 32.13
CA GLY A 126 -12.42 -11.76 31.42
C GLY A 126 -13.41 -11.20 32.44
N LEU A 127 -14.68 -11.03 32.07
CA LEU A 127 -15.72 -10.61 33.00
C LEU A 127 -15.88 -11.59 34.19
N ALA A 128 -16.35 -11.12 35.34
CA ALA A 128 -16.29 -11.88 36.61
C ALA A 128 -16.98 -13.26 36.57
N TYR A 129 -17.93 -13.44 35.65
CA TYR A 129 -18.69 -14.67 35.43
C TYR A 129 -18.01 -15.65 34.44
N SER A 130 -16.93 -15.26 33.75
CA SER A 130 -16.20 -16.13 32.80
C SER A 130 -14.93 -16.78 33.38
N GLY A 131 -14.54 -16.49 34.63
CA GLY A 131 -13.42 -17.16 35.31
C GLY A 131 -12.89 -16.45 36.57
N ARG A 132 -11.86 -17.02 37.23
CA ARG A 132 -11.15 -16.36 38.35
C ARG A 132 -10.37 -15.15 37.85
N ARG A 133 -10.55 -13.99 38.50
CA ARG A 133 -9.71 -12.79 38.30
C ARG A 133 -8.23 -13.15 38.45
N SER A 134 -7.42 -12.71 37.49
CA SER A 134 -5.99 -13.03 37.46
C SER A 134 -5.20 -12.26 38.53
N ARG A 135 -3.89 -12.53 38.62
CA ARG A 135 -2.98 -11.70 39.41
C ARG A 135 -2.84 -10.31 38.80
N ASP A 136 -2.67 -10.25 37.48
CA ASP A 136 -2.53 -8.99 36.74
C ASP A 136 -3.76 -8.07 36.93
N TYR A 137 -4.96 -8.65 36.94
CA TYR A 137 -6.19 -7.91 37.22
C TYR A 137 -6.16 -7.22 38.59
N ARG A 138 -5.80 -7.96 39.64
CA ARG A 138 -5.74 -7.41 41.01
C ARG A 138 -4.70 -6.31 41.12
N SER A 139 -3.50 -6.55 40.57
CA SER A 139 -2.44 -5.54 40.54
C SER A 139 -2.79 -4.31 39.68
N ALA A 140 -3.61 -4.46 38.64
CA ALA A 140 -4.14 -3.34 37.88
C ALA A 140 -5.09 -2.48 38.74
N LEU A 141 -6.00 -3.10 39.50
CA LEU A 141 -6.89 -2.37 40.41
C LEU A 141 -6.12 -1.71 41.56
N ASP A 142 -5.08 -2.36 42.09
CA ASP A 142 -4.19 -1.74 43.08
C ASP A 142 -3.49 -0.49 42.50
N ALA A 143 -3.09 -0.52 41.22
CA ALA A 143 -2.49 0.62 40.53
C ALA A 143 -3.49 1.74 40.19
N VAL A 144 -4.80 1.41 40.07
CA VAL A 144 -5.87 2.42 40.01
C VAL A 144 -5.97 3.16 41.34
N GLY A 145 -5.92 2.43 42.45
CA GLY A 145 -5.91 2.98 43.79
C GLY A 145 -7.11 3.88 44.07
N SER A 146 -6.87 5.13 44.43
CA SER A 146 -7.90 6.09 44.83
C SER A 146 -8.87 6.49 43.70
N GLY A 147 -8.54 6.19 42.44
CA GLY A 147 -9.36 6.52 41.27
C GLY A 147 -10.61 5.66 41.05
N LEU A 148 -10.76 4.52 41.73
CA LEU A 148 -11.81 3.55 41.40
C LEU A 148 -13.24 4.11 41.58
N ASP A 149 -13.49 4.84 42.66
CA ASP A 149 -14.81 5.41 42.94
C ASP A 149 -15.16 6.55 41.98
N ASP A 150 -14.17 7.34 41.57
CA ASP A 150 -14.32 8.38 40.56
C ASP A 150 -14.52 7.80 39.16
N ALA A 151 -13.83 6.71 38.82
CA ALA A 151 -14.05 5.97 37.58
C ALA A 151 -15.47 5.39 37.54
N ARG A 152 -15.99 4.87 38.66
CA ARG A 152 -17.38 4.41 38.77
C ARG A 152 -18.38 5.55 38.53
N GLN A 153 -18.15 6.72 39.13
CA GLN A 153 -18.98 7.90 38.91
C GLN A 153 -18.94 8.37 37.46
N ALA A 154 -17.75 8.38 36.83
CA ALA A 154 -17.58 8.74 35.43
C ALA A 154 -18.36 7.79 34.50
N VAL A 155 -18.25 6.48 34.70
CA VAL A 155 -19.00 5.48 33.94
C VAL A 155 -20.52 5.70 34.06
N GLY A 156 -21.01 5.91 35.28
CA GLY A 156 -22.44 6.19 35.51
C GLY A 156 -22.90 7.48 34.83
N ALA A 157 -22.08 8.52 34.85
CA ALA A 157 -22.39 9.78 34.17
C ALA A 157 -22.39 9.64 32.64
N PHE A 158 -21.45 8.86 32.08
CA PHE A 158 -21.42 8.55 30.65
C PHE A 158 -22.66 7.74 30.23
N CYS A 159 -23.07 6.74 31.02
CA CYS A 159 -24.32 6.02 30.76
C CYS A 159 -25.54 6.96 30.69
N ALA A 160 -25.62 7.96 31.57
CA ALA A 160 -26.70 8.95 31.56
C ALA A 160 -26.66 9.89 30.34
N LEU A 161 -25.50 10.11 29.71
CA LEU A 161 -25.34 10.93 28.51
C LEU A 161 -25.74 10.19 27.22
N TRP A 162 -25.68 8.85 27.22
CA TRP A 162 -26.12 7.98 26.11
C TRP A 162 -27.20 6.98 26.59
N PRO A 163 -28.41 7.45 26.94
CA PRO A 163 -29.46 6.63 27.53
C PRO A 163 -30.06 5.58 26.59
N ASP A 164 -29.82 5.69 25.29
CA ASP A 164 -30.30 4.76 24.25
C ASP A 164 -29.25 3.70 23.87
N ALA A 165 -28.03 3.76 24.43
CA ALA A 165 -26.96 2.81 24.15
C ALA A 165 -27.39 1.38 24.50
N CYS A 166 -27.38 0.46 23.52
CA CYS A 166 -27.70 -0.94 23.75
C CYS A 166 -26.91 -1.88 22.81
N LEU A 167 -26.50 -3.02 23.37
CA LEU A 167 -25.81 -4.14 22.71
C LEU A 167 -26.67 -5.41 22.65
N ASP A 168 -27.94 -5.35 23.06
CA ASP A 168 -28.86 -6.49 22.98
C ASP A 168 -28.97 -6.98 21.53
N GLY A 169 -28.94 -8.30 21.36
CA GLY A 169 -28.98 -8.94 20.04
C GLY A 169 -27.67 -8.86 19.24
N LEU A 170 -26.60 -8.29 19.80
CA LEU A 170 -25.28 -8.34 19.17
C LEU A 170 -24.68 -9.75 19.27
N GLY A 171 -24.78 -10.52 18.20
CA GLY A 171 -24.16 -11.86 18.10
C GLY A 171 -22.63 -11.83 18.06
N GLU A 172 -22.02 -12.98 18.35
CA GLU A 172 -20.56 -13.14 18.44
C GLU A 172 -19.84 -12.73 17.14
N ASP A 173 -20.31 -13.17 15.96
CA ASP A 173 -19.67 -12.83 14.68
C ASP A 173 -19.58 -11.32 14.43
N ARG A 174 -20.66 -10.59 14.75
CA ARG A 174 -20.71 -9.14 14.57
C ARG A 174 -19.83 -8.44 15.62
N ALA A 175 -19.79 -8.94 16.85
CA ALA A 175 -18.88 -8.43 17.87
C ALA A 175 -17.41 -8.67 17.50
N THR A 176 -17.08 -9.83 16.92
CA THR A 176 -15.75 -10.14 16.37
C THR A 176 -15.36 -9.14 15.29
N ALA A 177 -16.23 -8.92 14.30
CA ALA A 177 -15.98 -7.94 13.24
C ALA A 177 -15.79 -6.52 13.79
N LEU A 178 -16.66 -6.09 14.71
CA LEU A 178 -16.55 -4.79 15.38
C LEU A 178 -15.27 -4.69 16.22
N SER A 179 -14.78 -5.77 16.79
CA SER A 179 -13.54 -5.77 17.59
C SER A 179 -12.32 -5.34 16.78
N TRP A 180 -12.28 -5.63 15.48
CA TRP A 180 -11.21 -5.21 14.57
C TRP A 180 -11.37 -3.76 14.10
N TRP A 181 -12.61 -3.30 14.03
CA TRP A 181 -12.98 -1.99 13.50
C TRP A 181 -12.95 -0.88 14.56
N LEU A 182 -13.51 -1.15 15.74
CA LEU A 182 -13.69 -0.20 16.84
C LEU A 182 -12.38 0.42 17.37
N PRO A 183 -11.25 -0.32 17.52
CA PRO A 183 -10.00 0.28 17.94
C PRO A 183 -9.52 1.32 16.94
N GLY A 184 -9.76 1.12 15.64
CA GLY A 184 -9.40 2.06 14.59
C GLY A 184 -10.22 3.36 14.65
N LEU A 185 -11.54 3.25 14.85
CA LEU A 185 -12.41 4.40 15.13
C LEU A 185 -11.91 5.14 16.38
N CYS A 186 -11.65 4.41 17.46
CA CYS A 186 -11.20 4.96 18.73
C CYS A 186 -9.88 5.71 18.58
N THR A 187 -8.89 5.14 17.88
CA THR A 187 -7.62 5.82 17.59
C THR A 187 -7.83 7.08 16.76
N ALA A 188 -8.65 7.04 15.71
CA ALA A 188 -8.90 8.20 14.86
C ALA A 188 -9.57 9.34 15.65
N ALA A 189 -10.57 8.99 16.47
CA ALA A 189 -11.25 9.94 17.34
C ALA A 189 -10.31 10.52 18.41
N ASP A 190 -9.48 9.70 19.04
CA ASP A 190 -8.49 10.13 20.02
C ASP A 190 -7.44 11.05 19.42
N TRP A 191 -6.95 10.78 18.20
CA TRP A 191 -5.97 11.67 17.55
C TRP A 191 -6.51 13.06 17.24
N ILE A 192 -7.80 13.18 16.93
CA ILE A 192 -8.47 14.46 16.71
C ILE A 192 -8.79 15.13 18.06
N GLY A 193 -9.39 14.40 19.00
CA GLY A 193 -9.71 14.90 20.36
C GLY A 193 -8.46 15.29 21.18
N SER A 194 -7.32 14.67 20.88
CA SER A 194 -6.03 15.01 21.49
C SER A 194 -5.41 16.30 20.92
N ASN A 195 -5.82 16.76 19.75
CA ASN A 195 -5.21 17.93 19.10
C ASN A 195 -5.57 19.23 19.81
N THR A 196 -4.57 19.85 20.46
CA THR A 196 -4.74 21.07 21.26
C THR A 196 -5.08 22.32 20.45
N ARG A 197 -4.92 22.27 19.12
CA ARG A 197 -5.39 23.35 18.23
C ARG A 197 -6.92 23.43 18.18
N TRP A 198 -7.60 22.28 18.26
CA TRP A 198 -9.07 22.20 18.28
C TRP A 198 -9.61 22.11 19.72
N PHE A 199 -9.02 21.22 20.52
CA PHE A 199 -9.43 20.94 21.90
C PHE A 199 -8.39 21.48 22.87
N GLY A 200 -8.42 22.80 23.09
CA GLY A 200 -7.55 23.48 24.04
C GLY A 200 -7.79 23.01 25.49
N PRO A 201 -6.76 23.00 26.35
CA PRO A 201 -6.93 22.62 27.74
C PRO A 201 -7.88 23.58 28.46
N GLN A 202 -8.76 23.04 29.30
CA GLN A 202 -9.76 23.81 30.04
C GLN A 202 -9.84 23.29 31.47
N ALA A 203 -9.83 24.21 32.44
CA ALA A 203 -10.07 23.86 33.84
C ALA A 203 -11.49 23.30 34.05
N ALA A 204 -11.65 22.51 35.10
CA ALA A 204 -12.95 22.03 35.55
C ALA A 204 -13.91 23.20 35.80
N GLY A 205 -15.13 23.12 35.27
CA GLY A 205 -16.14 24.17 35.46
C GLY A 205 -17.55 23.75 35.03
N PRO A 206 -17.82 23.60 33.71
CA PRO A 206 -19.14 23.18 33.22
C PRO A 206 -19.53 21.76 33.67
N GLY A 207 -20.84 21.53 33.80
CA GLY A 207 -21.38 20.17 33.95
C GLY A 207 -21.13 19.32 32.70
N LEU A 208 -21.05 17.99 32.83
CA LEU A 208 -20.65 17.11 31.73
C LEU A 208 -21.54 17.21 30.49
N ALA A 209 -22.86 17.35 30.65
CA ALA A 209 -23.78 17.52 29.53
C ALA A 209 -23.57 18.85 28.77
N GLU A 210 -23.30 19.93 29.52
CA GLU A 210 -22.98 21.24 28.94
C GLU A 210 -21.64 21.20 28.21
N TYR A 211 -20.64 20.54 28.81
CA TYR A 211 -19.33 20.35 28.17
C TYR A 211 -19.45 19.52 26.88
N LEU A 212 -20.19 18.40 26.92
CA LEU A 212 -20.41 17.54 25.74
C LEU A 212 -21.08 18.31 24.60
N ALA A 213 -22.05 19.19 24.89
CA ALA A 213 -22.66 20.03 23.85
C ALA A 213 -21.61 20.92 23.15
N ARG A 214 -20.69 21.53 23.91
CA ARG A 214 -19.59 22.32 23.34
C ARG A 214 -18.60 21.45 22.56
N ALA A 215 -18.25 20.27 23.09
CA ALA A 215 -17.36 19.32 22.43
C ALA A 215 -17.93 18.87 21.08
N ARG A 216 -19.25 18.66 20.96
CA ARG A 216 -19.95 18.32 19.69
C ARG A 216 -19.85 19.40 18.62
N ASP A 217 -19.87 20.67 19.04
CA ASP A 217 -19.70 21.81 18.12
C ASP A 217 -18.26 21.92 17.63
N ILE A 218 -17.28 21.72 18.53
CA ILE A 218 -15.85 21.70 18.17
C ILE A 218 -15.54 20.50 17.28
N ALA A 219 -16.05 19.32 17.63
CA ALA A 219 -15.83 18.07 16.89
C ALA A 219 -16.29 18.15 15.43
N GLY A 220 -17.41 18.83 15.16
CA GLY A 220 -17.86 19.07 13.79
C GLY A 220 -16.79 19.79 12.96
N LYS A 221 -16.29 20.91 13.47
CA LYS A 221 -15.22 21.68 12.80
C LYS A 221 -13.90 20.90 12.73
N ALA A 222 -13.52 20.22 13.80
CA ALA A 222 -12.27 19.49 13.88
C ALA A 222 -12.21 18.32 12.87
N VAL A 223 -13.31 17.60 12.69
CA VAL A 223 -13.41 16.51 11.70
C VAL A 223 -13.38 17.07 10.27
N ASP A 224 -14.01 18.21 10.03
CA ASP A 224 -13.97 18.91 8.75
C ASP A 224 -12.56 19.41 8.42
N ASP A 225 -11.92 20.12 9.36
CA ASP A 225 -10.55 20.63 9.24
C ASP A 225 -9.51 19.50 9.12
N ALA A 226 -9.78 18.33 9.73
CA ALA A 226 -8.96 17.13 9.55
C ALA A 226 -9.12 16.53 8.15
N GLY A 227 -10.16 16.91 7.39
CA GLY A 227 -10.45 16.37 6.06
C GLY A 227 -11.20 15.03 6.09
N LEU A 228 -11.86 14.72 7.21
CA LEU A 228 -12.59 13.48 7.47
C LEU A 228 -14.11 13.66 7.56
N ALA A 229 -14.61 14.85 7.22
CA ALA A 229 -16.03 15.10 7.00
C ALA A 229 -16.62 13.98 6.13
N SER A 230 -17.94 13.79 6.09
CA SER A 230 -18.57 12.84 5.15
C SER A 230 -19.40 13.53 4.07
N GLY A 231 -19.15 13.13 2.81
CA GLY A 231 -19.69 13.77 1.62
C GLY A 231 -20.58 12.82 0.86
N LYS A 232 -21.53 13.36 0.09
CA LYS A 232 -22.38 12.55 -0.78
C LYS A 232 -21.72 12.43 -2.15
N ALA A 233 -21.71 11.22 -2.67
CA ALA A 233 -21.25 10.98 -4.03
C ALA A 233 -22.13 11.76 -5.03
N ARG A 234 -21.50 12.32 -6.06
CA ARG A 234 -22.18 13.04 -7.14
C ARG A 234 -22.25 12.21 -8.40
N ASP A 235 -23.40 12.31 -9.05
CA ASP A 235 -23.60 11.83 -10.42
C ASP A 235 -23.19 12.95 -11.38
N THR A 236 -21.88 13.04 -11.62
CA THR A 236 -21.24 14.04 -12.47
C THR A 236 -20.48 13.34 -13.59
N GLN A 237 -20.41 13.99 -14.75
CA GLN A 237 -19.55 13.51 -15.82
C GLN A 237 -18.08 13.63 -15.41
N LEU A 238 -17.41 12.50 -15.19
CA LEU A 238 -15.99 12.49 -14.83
C LEU A 238 -15.08 12.83 -16.01
N PHE A 239 -15.46 12.40 -17.21
CA PHE A 239 -14.63 12.48 -18.41
C PHE A 239 -15.39 13.06 -19.60
N ASP A 240 -14.72 13.90 -20.39
CA ASP A 240 -15.26 14.62 -21.55
C ASP A 240 -14.97 13.91 -22.90
N PHE A 241 -14.27 12.78 -22.87
CA PHE A 241 -13.99 11.96 -24.05
C PHE A 241 -15.05 10.87 -24.30
N SER A 242 -15.07 10.33 -25.53
CA SER A 242 -15.92 9.19 -25.88
C SER A 242 -15.45 7.90 -25.21
N LEU A 243 -16.38 7.20 -24.55
CA LEU A 243 -16.06 5.97 -23.80
C LEU A 243 -15.65 4.83 -24.73
N ARG A 244 -14.56 4.16 -24.36
CA ARG A 244 -14.11 2.89 -24.95
C ARG A 244 -15.01 1.73 -24.52
N PRO A 245 -14.98 0.56 -25.20
CA PRO A 245 -15.87 -0.55 -24.89
C PRO A 245 -15.89 -0.97 -23.42
N MET A 246 -14.72 -1.12 -22.78
CA MET A 246 -14.63 -1.48 -21.35
C MET A 246 -15.18 -0.38 -20.43
N GLN A 247 -14.94 0.88 -20.76
CA GLN A 247 -15.46 2.03 -20.02
C GLN A 247 -16.99 2.10 -20.12
N GLY A 248 -17.55 1.86 -21.31
CA GLY A 248 -19.00 1.73 -21.52
C GLY A 248 -19.60 0.57 -20.73
N ALA A 249 -18.96 -0.61 -20.77
CA ALA A 249 -19.41 -1.76 -19.99
C ALA A 249 -19.42 -1.46 -18.46
N CYS A 250 -18.41 -0.76 -17.95
CA CYS A 250 -18.35 -0.32 -16.55
C CYS A 250 -19.42 0.74 -16.21
N ALA A 251 -19.77 1.61 -17.17
CA ALA A 251 -20.83 2.59 -17.01
C ALA A 251 -22.23 1.94 -16.96
N GLU A 252 -22.43 0.78 -17.59
CA GLU A 252 -23.75 0.16 -17.74
C GLU A 252 -23.96 -1.10 -16.87
N VAL A 253 -22.90 -1.80 -16.45
CA VAL A 253 -23.00 -3.09 -15.75
C VAL A 253 -23.94 -3.01 -14.53
N PRO A 254 -24.90 -3.93 -14.35
CA PRO A 254 -25.71 -3.97 -13.15
C PRO A 254 -24.85 -4.18 -11.90
N LEU A 255 -25.14 -3.43 -10.84
CA LEU A 255 -24.49 -3.62 -9.55
C LEU A 255 -25.23 -4.71 -8.75
N THR A 256 -24.48 -5.65 -8.17
CA THR A 256 -25.06 -6.71 -7.31
C THR A 256 -25.40 -6.17 -5.93
N ASP A 257 -26.27 -6.84 -5.18
CA ASP A 257 -26.61 -6.45 -3.80
C ASP A 257 -25.45 -6.69 -2.83
N GLY A 258 -25.36 -5.88 -1.78
CA GLY A 258 -24.32 -6.00 -0.76
C GLY A 258 -22.88 -5.71 -1.28
N PRO A 259 -21.85 -6.23 -0.59
CA PRO A 259 -20.46 -6.07 -1.00
C PRO A 259 -20.19 -6.76 -2.34
N MET A 260 -19.53 -6.06 -3.27
CA MET A 260 -19.26 -6.59 -4.62
C MET A 260 -17.77 -6.59 -4.95
N LEU A 261 -17.38 -7.52 -5.83
CA LEU A 261 -16.07 -7.58 -6.46
C LEU A 261 -16.23 -7.54 -7.97
N ALA A 262 -15.57 -6.60 -8.64
CA ALA A 262 -15.45 -6.57 -10.09
C ALA A 262 -14.00 -6.87 -10.50
N VAL A 263 -13.82 -7.61 -11.60
CA VAL A 263 -12.52 -7.88 -12.23
C VAL A 263 -12.58 -7.33 -13.65
N ILE A 264 -11.69 -6.38 -13.94
CA ILE A 264 -11.54 -5.73 -15.24
C ILE A 264 -10.28 -6.30 -15.89
N GLU A 265 -10.50 -7.16 -16.90
CA GLU A 265 -9.44 -7.79 -17.68
C GLU A 265 -9.39 -7.14 -19.06
N ASP A 266 -8.34 -6.37 -19.32
CA ASP A 266 -8.14 -5.69 -20.59
C ASP A 266 -6.66 -5.38 -20.84
N GLU A 267 -6.28 -5.15 -22.09
CA GLU A 267 -4.89 -4.91 -22.47
C GLU A 267 -4.32 -3.63 -21.84
N THR A 268 -2.99 -3.51 -21.85
CA THR A 268 -2.31 -2.33 -21.36
C THR A 268 -2.66 -1.12 -22.21
N GLY A 269 -3.01 0.01 -21.59
CA GLY A 269 -3.39 1.21 -22.33
C GLY A 269 -4.84 1.25 -22.81
N ALA A 270 -5.66 0.21 -22.55
CA ALA A 270 -7.08 0.18 -22.91
C ALA A 270 -7.95 1.19 -22.12
N GLY A 271 -7.43 1.78 -21.04
CA GLY A 271 -8.17 2.75 -20.19
C GLY A 271 -8.87 2.10 -19.00
N LYS A 272 -8.28 1.02 -18.45
CA LYS A 272 -8.80 0.29 -17.28
C LYS A 272 -9.04 1.19 -16.06
N THR A 273 -8.17 2.17 -15.83
CA THR A 273 -8.29 3.09 -14.70
C THR A 273 -9.53 3.98 -14.81
N GLU A 274 -9.81 4.57 -15.98
CA GLU A 274 -11.05 5.34 -16.18
C GLU A 274 -12.29 4.45 -16.10
N ALA A 275 -12.21 3.22 -16.62
CA ALA A 275 -13.29 2.24 -16.47
C ALA A 275 -13.57 1.93 -14.99
N ALA A 276 -12.51 1.74 -14.19
CA ALA A 276 -12.61 1.54 -12.75
C ALA A 276 -13.22 2.75 -12.03
N LEU A 277 -12.83 3.97 -12.39
CA LEU A 277 -13.38 5.20 -11.82
C LEU A 277 -14.87 5.38 -12.13
N LEU A 278 -15.30 5.09 -13.37
CA LEU A 278 -16.71 5.11 -13.75
C LEU A 278 -17.53 4.11 -12.93
N LEU A 279 -17.04 2.87 -12.82
CA LEU A 279 -17.68 1.84 -12.00
C LEU A 279 -17.70 2.26 -10.51
N ALA A 280 -16.59 2.78 -10.01
CA ALA A 280 -16.45 3.20 -8.63
C ALA A 280 -17.41 4.35 -8.28
N GLN A 281 -17.61 5.34 -9.16
CA GLN A 281 -18.61 6.40 -8.95
C GLN A 281 -20.02 5.82 -8.80
N ARG A 282 -20.42 4.89 -9.67
CA ARG A 282 -21.72 4.21 -9.58
C ARG A 282 -21.86 3.41 -8.30
N MET A 283 -20.78 2.74 -7.89
CA MET A 283 -20.71 2.03 -6.61
C MET A 283 -20.83 2.98 -5.40
N LEU A 284 -20.19 4.16 -5.43
CA LEU A 284 -20.32 5.19 -4.41
C LEU A 284 -21.77 5.71 -4.32
N LEU A 285 -22.40 6.00 -5.47
CA LEU A 285 -23.81 6.42 -5.54
C LEU A 285 -24.77 5.36 -5.00
N ALA A 286 -24.42 4.08 -5.18
CA ALA A 286 -25.16 2.94 -4.63
C ALA A 286 -24.82 2.61 -3.17
N GLY A 287 -24.01 3.44 -2.49
CA GLY A 287 -23.65 3.26 -1.08
C GLY A 287 -22.70 2.08 -0.80
N LYS A 288 -21.97 1.59 -1.81
CA LYS A 288 -21.03 0.46 -1.69
C LYS A 288 -19.66 0.83 -1.11
N GLY A 289 -19.48 2.11 -0.82
CA GLY A 289 -18.33 2.72 -0.17
C GLY A 289 -18.57 4.22 -0.03
N ARG A 290 -17.67 4.90 0.67
CA ARG A 290 -17.69 6.36 0.91
C ARG A 290 -16.44 7.07 0.43
N GLY A 291 -15.61 6.34 -0.30
CA GLY A 291 -14.30 6.79 -0.72
C GLY A 291 -13.61 5.70 -1.50
N LEU A 292 -12.41 5.99 -1.99
CA LEU A 292 -11.64 5.09 -2.83
C LEU A 292 -10.26 4.85 -2.21
N PHE A 293 -9.72 3.65 -2.39
CA PHE A 293 -8.29 3.42 -2.19
C PHE A 293 -7.70 2.73 -3.41
N PHE A 294 -6.80 3.42 -4.12
CA PHE A 294 -5.99 2.84 -5.18
C PHE A 294 -4.77 2.16 -4.55
N ALA A 295 -4.70 0.84 -4.70
CA ALA A 295 -3.60 0.00 -4.24
C ALA A 295 -2.76 -0.44 -5.44
N LEU A 296 -1.54 0.09 -5.54
CA LEU A 296 -0.65 -0.11 -6.68
C LEU A 296 0.55 -1.01 -6.31
N PRO A 297 1.15 -1.74 -7.27
CA PRO A 297 2.27 -2.62 -6.98
C PRO A 297 3.55 -1.89 -6.55
N THR A 298 3.80 -0.66 -7.02
CA THR A 298 5.04 0.07 -6.71
C THR A 298 4.80 1.53 -6.35
N MET A 299 5.79 2.17 -5.72
CA MET A 299 5.74 3.60 -5.43
C MET A 299 5.63 4.45 -6.70
N ALA A 300 6.35 4.08 -7.77
CA ALA A 300 6.29 4.79 -9.03
C ALA A 300 4.89 4.73 -9.68
N THR A 301 4.24 3.56 -9.63
CA THR A 301 2.85 3.43 -10.10
C THR A 301 1.90 4.25 -9.23
N ALA A 302 2.15 4.36 -7.92
CA ALA A 302 1.35 5.16 -7.01
C ALA A 302 1.48 6.67 -7.29
N ASP A 303 2.71 7.17 -7.48
CA ASP A 303 2.96 8.57 -7.88
C ASP A 303 2.28 8.92 -9.21
N ALA A 304 2.39 8.03 -10.21
CA ALA A 304 1.73 8.21 -11.50
C ALA A 304 0.20 8.19 -11.38
N MET A 305 -0.36 7.27 -10.59
CA MET A 305 -1.79 7.18 -10.34
C MET A 305 -2.30 8.39 -9.56
N PHE A 306 -1.51 8.93 -8.63
CA PHE A 306 -1.86 10.11 -7.83
C PHE A 306 -2.08 11.33 -8.72
N ARG A 307 -1.13 11.61 -9.64
CA ARG A 307 -1.29 12.69 -10.63
C ARG A 307 -2.56 12.53 -11.47
N ARG A 308 -2.85 11.30 -11.90
CA ARG A 308 -4.05 11.01 -12.71
C ARG A 308 -5.34 11.16 -11.91
N ALA A 309 -5.36 10.65 -10.67
CA ALA A 309 -6.50 10.74 -9.78
C ALA A 309 -6.81 12.20 -9.43
N ALA A 310 -5.79 13.02 -9.13
CA ALA A 310 -5.95 14.43 -8.80
C ALA A 310 -6.78 15.21 -9.84
N GLY A 311 -6.64 14.88 -11.13
CA GLY A 311 -7.39 15.54 -12.20
C GLY A 311 -8.85 15.09 -12.38
N SER A 312 -9.30 14.03 -11.69
CA SER A 312 -10.64 13.44 -11.91
C SER A 312 -11.46 13.27 -10.63
N VAL A 313 -10.82 13.00 -9.48
CA VAL A 313 -11.52 12.61 -8.26
C VAL A 313 -12.19 13.76 -7.51
N GLY A 314 -11.77 15.00 -7.74
CA GLY A 314 -12.35 16.18 -7.08
C GLY A 314 -13.85 16.37 -7.36
N ARG A 315 -14.34 15.80 -8.47
CA ARG A 315 -15.77 15.83 -8.87
C ARG A 315 -16.63 14.74 -8.22
N LEU A 316 -16.04 13.82 -7.45
CA LEU A 316 -16.76 12.64 -6.94
C LEU A 316 -17.73 12.98 -5.81
N PHE A 317 -17.49 14.05 -5.05
CA PHE A 317 -18.26 14.39 -3.87
C PHE A 317 -18.84 15.81 -3.94
N ASP A 318 -19.88 16.09 -3.14
CA ASP A 318 -20.54 17.39 -3.00
C ASP A 318 -19.74 18.44 -2.21
N ARG A 319 -18.44 18.24 -2.12
CA ARG A 319 -17.46 19.09 -1.43
C ARG A 319 -16.06 18.82 -1.99
N HIS A 320 -15.07 19.57 -1.48
CA HIS A 320 -13.67 19.26 -1.75
C HIS A 320 -13.34 17.83 -1.33
N THR A 321 -12.90 17.03 -2.30
CA THR A 321 -12.51 15.65 -2.09
C THR A 321 -11.10 15.61 -1.52
N THR A 322 -10.91 14.96 -0.38
CA THR A 322 -9.56 14.79 0.16
C THR A 322 -8.81 13.68 -0.56
N LEU A 323 -7.61 13.98 -1.06
CA LEU A 323 -6.75 13.08 -1.80
C LEU A 323 -5.38 12.97 -1.12
N THR A 324 -4.91 11.74 -0.87
CA THR A 324 -3.62 11.49 -0.22
C THR A 324 -2.76 10.49 -0.99
N LEU A 325 -1.45 10.57 -0.74
CA LEU A 325 -0.45 9.62 -1.24
C LEU A 325 0.16 8.81 -0.09
N ALA A 326 0.09 7.48 -0.19
CA ALA A 326 0.45 6.55 0.88
C ALA A 326 1.56 5.58 0.44
N HIS A 327 2.82 5.97 0.66
CA HIS A 327 3.98 5.07 0.60
C HIS A 327 5.15 5.64 1.42
N GLY A 328 6.20 4.84 1.60
CA GLY A 328 7.34 5.19 2.48
C GLY A 328 8.09 6.47 2.10
N ARG A 329 7.90 6.98 0.88
CA ARG A 329 8.54 8.18 0.33
C ARG A 329 7.54 9.23 -0.18
N ALA A 330 6.26 9.14 0.20
CA ALA A 330 5.21 10.07 -0.25
C ALA A 330 5.57 11.54 0.04
N GLY A 331 6.22 11.77 1.18
CA GLY A 331 6.73 13.09 1.53
C GLY A 331 7.72 13.68 0.54
N LEU A 332 8.35 12.91 -0.37
CA LEU A 332 9.28 13.40 -1.41
C LEU A 332 8.60 13.64 -2.78
N SER A 333 7.29 13.43 -2.86
CA SER A 333 6.51 13.66 -4.07
C SER A 333 6.17 15.15 -4.17
N VAL A 334 6.62 15.80 -5.25
CA VAL A 334 6.38 17.22 -5.49
C VAL A 334 4.89 17.48 -5.66
N ASP A 335 4.23 16.68 -6.49
CA ASP A 335 2.79 16.78 -6.74
C ASP A 335 1.96 16.67 -5.45
N PHE A 336 2.36 15.79 -4.52
CA PHE A 336 1.66 15.66 -3.24
C PHE A 336 1.89 16.87 -2.33
N ARG A 337 3.11 17.41 -2.27
CA ARG A 337 3.39 18.63 -1.51
C ARG A 337 2.68 19.84 -2.08
N ASP A 338 2.65 19.98 -3.39
CA ASP A 338 1.95 21.08 -4.06
C ASP A 338 0.46 21.01 -3.73
N LEU A 339 -0.15 19.82 -3.71
CA LEU A 339 -1.54 19.63 -3.28
C LEU A 339 -1.77 20.06 -1.82
N VAL A 340 -0.85 19.74 -0.91
CA VAL A 340 -0.94 20.10 0.52
C VAL A 340 -0.75 21.61 0.72
N ASN A 341 0.20 22.22 0.02
CA ASN A 341 0.59 23.62 0.24
C ASN A 341 -0.31 24.63 -0.49
N ASP A 342 -0.72 24.33 -1.73
CA ASP A 342 -1.40 25.30 -2.58
C ASP A 342 -2.90 25.40 -2.30
N GLY A 343 -3.46 24.42 -1.57
CA GLY A 343 -4.89 24.29 -1.36
C GLY A 343 -5.68 24.09 -2.67
N PRO A 344 -7.02 23.98 -2.61
CA PRO A 344 -7.84 23.86 -3.81
C PRO A 344 -7.84 25.17 -4.60
N ARG A 345 -7.60 25.10 -5.93
CA ARG A 345 -7.59 26.27 -6.82
C ARG A 345 -8.98 26.54 -7.43
N GLY A 346 -9.89 25.57 -7.35
CA GLY A 346 -11.30 25.65 -7.72
C GLY A 346 -12.18 24.66 -6.94
N GLU A 347 -13.51 24.80 -7.05
CA GLU A 347 -14.48 23.97 -6.32
C GLU A 347 -14.43 22.48 -6.67
N GLU A 348 -13.97 22.14 -7.88
CA GLU A 348 -13.87 20.76 -8.38
C GLU A 348 -12.49 20.14 -8.17
N ASP A 349 -11.56 20.86 -7.53
CA ASP A 349 -10.22 20.35 -7.26
C ASP A 349 -10.22 19.47 -6.00
N ALA A 350 -9.40 18.41 -6.04
CA ALA A 350 -9.04 17.66 -4.84
C ALA A 350 -8.16 18.51 -3.92
N THR A 351 -8.11 18.16 -2.64
CA THR A 351 -7.29 18.85 -1.62
C THR A 351 -6.65 17.84 -0.66
N CYS A 352 -5.68 18.27 0.13
CA CYS A 352 -5.17 17.48 1.26
C CYS A 352 -4.96 18.40 2.46
N THR A 353 -5.35 17.94 3.65
CA THR A 353 -5.11 18.68 4.89
C THR A 353 -3.73 18.37 5.44
N ASP A 354 -3.13 19.31 6.17
CA ASP A 354 -1.86 19.09 6.90
C ASP A 354 -1.97 17.88 7.82
N TRP A 355 -3.10 17.73 8.52
CA TRP A 355 -3.34 16.62 9.43
C TRP A 355 -3.26 15.26 8.71
N LEU A 356 -3.84 15.14 7.51
CA LEU A 356 -3.74 13.92 6.70
C LEU A 356 -2.31 13.69 6.17
N ALA A 357 -1.60 14.76 5.79
CA ALA A 357 -0.26 14.69 5.21
C ALA A 357 0.84 14.35 6.25
N GLU A 358 0.66 14.76 7.51
CA GLU A 358 1.64 14.57 8.59
C GLU A 358 2.01 13.10 8.85
N ASN A 359 1.11 12.15 8.57
CA ASN A 359 1.35 10.76 8.90
C ASN A 359 0.74 9.80 7.87
N ARG A 360 1.59 8.95 7.27
CA ARG A 360 1.16 7.89 6.32
C ARG A 360 0.05 6.98 6.83
N ARG A 361 -0.09 6.82 8.16
CA ARG A 361 -1.18 6.03 8.77
C ARG A 361 -2.54 6.72 8.62
N ARG A 362 -2.57 8.05 8.53
CA ARG A 362 -3.77 8.87 8.34
C ARG A 362 -4.20 8.93 6.87
N ALA A 363 -3.30 8.66 5.92
CA ALA A 363 -3.60 8.69 4.50
C ALA A 363 -4.80 7.78 4.12
N LEU A 364 -4.95 6.62 4.77
CA LEU A 364 -6.08 5.70 4.54
C LEU A 364 -7.44 6.24 5.02
N LEU A 365 -7.47 7.35 5.75
CA LEU A 365 -8.69 7.98 6.26
C LEU A 365 -9.30 8.99 5.26
N ALA A 366 -8.50 9.55 4.35
CA ALA A 366 -8.95 10.51 3.34
C ALA A 366 -10.04 9.94 2.43
N ASP A 367 -10.85 10.79 1.79
CA ASP A 367 -11.89 10.38 0.83
C ASP A 367 -11.31 9.47 -0.25
N VAL A 368 -10.19 9.87 -0.84
CA VAL A 368 -9.41 9.08 -1.79
C VAL A 368 -7.97 8.93 -1.32
N GLY A 369 -7.51 7.69 -1.19
CA GLY A 369 -6.10 7.37 -0.99
C GLY A 369 -5.50 6.71 -2.22
N VAL A 370 -4.26 7.08 -2.56
CA VAL A 370 -3.47 6.41 -3.59
C VAL A 370 -2.19 5.92 -2.93
N GLY A 371 -1.84 4.65 -3.06
CA GLY A 371 -0.67 4.12 -2.37
C GLY A 371 -0.23 2.76 -2.85
N THR A 372 0.85 2.25 -2.26
CA THR A 372 1.24 0.87 -2.54
C THR A 372 0.28 -0.11 -1.89
N ILE A 373 0.08 -1.27 -2.53
CA ILE A 373 -0.71 -2.38 -1.98
C ILE A 373 -0.23 -2.78 -0.58
N ASP A 374 1.08 -2.66 -0.31
CA ASP A 374 1.69 -2.90 0.99
C ASP A 374 1.01 -2.09 2.11
N GLN A 375 0.55 -0.85 1.86
CA GLN A 375 -0.19 -0.07 2.87
C GLN A 375 -1.54 -0.69 3.21
N ALA A 376 -2.21 -1.31 2.24
CA ALA A 376 -3.46 -2.02 2.47
C ALA A 376 -3.21 -3.39 3.12
N LEU A 377 -2.17 -4.13 2.71
CA LEU A 377 -1.81 -5.43 3.30
C LEU A 377 -1.42 -5.34 4.77
N LEU A 378 -0.81 -4.23 5.20
CA LEU A 378 -0.56 -3.96 6.63
C LEU A 378 -1.84 -3.95 7.48
N SER A 379 -3.04 -3.91 6.88
CA SER A 379 -4.30 -4.06 7.60
C SER A 379 -4.65 -5.51 7.95
N VAL A 380 -3.93 -6.51 7.45
CA VAL A 380 -4.11 -7.94 7.82
C VAL A 380 -2.89 -8.55 8.50
N LEU A 381 -1.89 -7.73 8.83
CA LEU A 381 -0.67 -8.14 9.52
C LEU A 381 -0.67 -7.63 10.97
N PRO A 382 -0.02 -8.31 11.93
CA PRO A 382 0.05 -7.96 13.34
C PRO A 382 1.01 -6.79 13.59
N VAL A 383 0.77 -5.68 12.90
CA VAL A 383 1.55 -4.44 13.01
C VAL A 383 0.83 -3.43 13.88
N ARG A 384 1.59 -2.51 14.48
CA ARG A 384 1.02 -1.42 15.27
C ARG A 384 0.09 -0.55 14.40
N PHE A 385 -1.08 -0.23 14.94
CA PHE A 385 -2.17 0.48 14.27
C PHE A 385 -2.73 -0.25 13.05
N GLN A 386 -2.73 -1.59 13.04
CA GLN A 386 -3.43 -2.39 12.03
C GLN A 386 -4.93 -2.03 11.98
N ALA A 387 -5.61 -1.98 13.13
CA ALA A 387 -7.04 -1.67 13.22
C ALA A 387 -7.41 -0.28 12.67
N LEU A 388 -6.51 0.71 12.77
CA LEU A 388 -6.70 2.03 12.15
C LEU A 388 -6.72 1.94 10.62
N ARG A 389 -5.83 1.12 10.04
CA ARG A 389 -5.80 0.87 8.59
C ARG A 389 -7.06 0.12 8.14
N HIS A 390 -7.46 -0.88 8.92
CA HIS A 390 -8.71 -1.60 8.69
C HIS A 390 -9.92 -0.67 8.74
N PHE A 391 -10.02 0.20 9.75
CA PHE A 391 -11.08 1.21 9.86
C PHE A 391 -11.12 2.13 8.62
N GLY A 392 -9.97 2.71 8.24
CA GLY A 392 -9.88 3.56 7.04
C GLY A 392 -10.37 2.83 5.79
N LEU A 393 -9.83 1.63 5.53
CA LEU A 393 -10.19 0.80 4.37
C LEU A 393 -11.63 0.31 4.40
N SER A 394 -12.22 0.01 5.55
CA SER A 394 -13.59 -0.53 5.68
C SER A 394 -14.66 0.33 5.02
N SER A 395 -14.38 1.63 4.86
CA SER A 395 -15.29 2.59 4.24
C SER A 395 -15.03 2.79 2.75
N LYS A 396 -13.99 2.20 2.17
CA LYS A 396 -13.52 2.48 0.81
C LYS A 396 -13.92 1.40 -0.19
N ILE A 397 -14.06 1.81 -1.46
CA ILE A 397 -13.95 0.89 -2.58
C ILE A 397 -12.46 0.65 -2.82
N LEU A 398 -12.02 -0.59 -2.62
CA LEU A 398 -10.62 -0.97 -2.81
C LEU A 398 -10.37 -1.26 -4.29
N ILE A 399 -9.52 -0.47 -4.93
CA ILE A 399 -9.14 -0.65 -6.34
C ILE A 399 -7.71 -1.17 -6.36
N VAL A 400 -7.52 -2.46 -6.70
CA VAL A 400 -6.20 -3.08 -6.80
C VAL A 400 -5.78 -3.12 -8.26
N ASP A 401 -4.74 -2.37 -8.59
CA ASP A 401 -4.21 -2.33 -9.96
C ASP A 401 -3.14 -3.40 -10.17
N GLU A 402 -3.02 -3.85 -11.41
CA GLU A 402 -2.10 -4.89 -11.85
C GLU A 402 -2.03 -6.11 -10.91
N VAL A 403 -3.20 -6.67 -10.56
CA VAL A 403 -3.31 -7.78 -9.58
C VAL A 403 -2.52 -9.04 -9.97
N HIS A 404 -2.11 -9.17 -11.23
CA HIS A 404 -1.23 -10.23 -11.70
C HIS A 404 0.18 -10.17 -11.07
N GLU A 405 0.72 -8.98 -10.75
CA GLU A 405 1.99 -8.84 -10.03
C GLU A 405 1.89 -9.33 -8.57
N LEU A 406 0.66 -9.49 -8.06
CA LEU A 406 0.37 -9.95 -6.70
C LEU A 406 0.08 -11.46 -6.64
N GLY A 407 0.34 -12.19 -7.73
CA GLY A 407 0.15 -13.64 -7.82
C GLY A 407 1.20 -14.47 -7.10
N GLU A 408 2.31 -13.86 -6.66
CA GLU A 408 3.32 -14.56 -5.87
C GLU A 408 2.71 -15.20 -4.60
N PRO A 409 3.10 -16.43 -4.22
CA PRO A 409 2.38 -17.21 -3.21
C PRO A 409 2.18 -16.52 -1.86
N TYR A 410 3.14 -15.71 -1.40
CA TYR A 410 3.06 -14.97 -0.13
C TYR A 410 2.08 -13.79 -0.21
N ILE A 411 2.34 -12.83 -1.10
CA ILE A 411 1.51 -11.63 -1.24
C ILE A 411 0.09 -11.97 -1.72
N GLY A 412 -0.07 -13.01 -2.54
CA GLY A 412 -1.38 -13.52 -2.94
C GLY A 412 -2.21 -14.07 -1.79
N ALA A 413 -1.56 -14.66 -0.77
CA ALA A 413 -2.25 -15.07 0.46
C ALA A 413 -2.68 -13.87 1.31
N GLU A 414 -1.83 -12.86 1.43
CA GLU A 414 -2.16 -11.60 2.11
C GLU A 414 -3.29 -10.84 1.39
N LEU A 415 -3.27 -10.77 0.06
CA LEU A 415 -4.35 -10.17 -0.73
C LEU A 415 -5.69 -10.89 -0.52
N ALA A 416 -5.68 -12.22 -0.50
CA ALA A 416 -6.88 -12.99 -0.21
C ALA A 416 -7.41 -12.73 1.21
N ALA A 417 -6.52 -12.59 2.21
CA ALA A 417 -6.92 -12.21 3.57
C ALA A 417 -7.48 -10.78 3.62
N LEU A 418 -6.84 -9.83 2.93
CA LEU A 418 -7.30 -8.45 2.81
C LEU A 418 -8.72 -8.38 2.22
N LEU A 419 -8.97 -9.07 1.11
CA LEU A 419 -10.29 -9.10 0.47
C LEU A 419 -11.35 -9.76 1.37
N ARG A 420 -11.02 -10.82 2.11
CA ARG A 420 -11.95 -11.43 3.09
C ARG A 420 -12.29 -10.45 4.21
N MET A 421 -11.28 -9.80 4.77
CA MET A 421 -11.46 -8.80 5.82
C MET A 421 -12.30 -7.62 5.33
N HIS A 422 -12.01 -7.14 4.12
CA HIS A 422 -12.72 -6.03 3.48
C HIS A 422 -14.19 -6.37 3.23
N ARG A 423 -14.47 -7.56 2.66
CA ARG A 423 -15.84 -8.06 2.49
C ARG A 423 -16.58 -8.19 3.82
N ALA A 424 -15.93 -8.73 4.85
CA ALA A 424 -16.54 -8.92 6.17
C ALA A 424 -16.94 -7.58 6.82
N ALA A 425 -16.23 -6.50 6.51
CA ALA A 425 -16.57 -5.14 6.92
C ALA A 425 -17.63 -4.45 6.03
N GLY A 426 -18.15 -5.14 5.00
CA GLY A 426 -19.12 -4.60 4.05
C GLY A 426 -18.50 -3.92 2.81
N GLY A 427 -17.17 -3.97 2.68
CA GLY A 427 -16.42 -3.27 1.65
C GLY A 427 -16.46 -3.94 0.28
N SER A 428 -16.54 -3.13 -0.77
CA SER A 428 -16.49 -3.57 -2.17
C SER A 428 -15.11 -3.31 -2.80
N ALA A 429 -14.79 -4.04 -3.87
CA ALA A 429 -13.49 -3.95 -4.52
C ALA A 429 -13.56 -4.07 -6.06
N ILE A 430 -12.54 -3.54 -6.73
CA ILE A 430 -12.33 -3.63 -8.18
C ILE A 430 -10.88 -4.09 -8.40
N LEU A 431 -10.67 -5.14 -9.18
CA LEU A 431 -9.35 -5.64 -9.54
C LEU A 431 -9.08 -5.33 -11.02
N LEU A 432 -7.93 -4.73 -11.31
CA LEU A 432 -7.51 -4.40 -12.67
C LEU A 432 -6.33 -5.28 -13.06
N THR A 433 -6.35 -5.81 -14.28
CA THR A 433 -5.27 -6.67 -14.77
C THR A 433 -5.29 -6.80 -16.29
N ALA A 434 -4.14 -7.11 -16.87
CA ALA A 434 -4.03 -7.55 -18.27
C ALA A 434 -3.87 -9.07 -18.40
N THR A 435 -3.39 -9.76 -17.35
CA THR A 435 -2.81 -11.11 -17.52
C THR A 435 -3.15 -12.07 -16.38
N LEU A 436 -4.27 -11.87 -15.68
CA LEU A 436 -4.66 -12.71 -14.54
C LEU A 436 -5.07 -14.14 -14.98
N PRO A 437 -4.39 -15.20 -14.50
CA PRO A 437 -4.76 -16.59 -14.82
C PRO A 437 -6.15 -16.96 -14.27
N LEU A 438 -6.85 -17.87 -14.97
CA LEU A 438 -8.24 -18.24 -14.62
C LEU A 438 -8.36 -18.80 -13.19
N ALA A 439 -7.42 -19.64 -12.77
CA ALA A 439 -7.40 -20.23 -11.42
C ALA A 439 -7.30 -19.15 -10.33
N GLN A 440 -6.46 -18.14 -10.54
CA GLN A 440 -6.30 -17.03 -9.59
C GLN A 440 -7.55 -16.14 -9.58
N ARG A 441 -8.12 -15.83 -10.75
CA ARG A 441 -9.38 -15.09 -10.86
C ARG A 441 -10.52 -15.78 -10.12
N LYS A 442 -10.67 -17.10 -10.29
CA LYS A 442 -11.68 -17.91 -9.59
C LYS A 442 -11.52 -17.80 -8.07
N ARG A 443 -10.30 -18.01 -7.56
CA ARG A 443 -10.01 -17.91 -6.12
C ARG A 443 -10.34 -16.54 -5.53
N LEU A 444 -10.10 -15.46 -6.28
CA LEU A 444 -10.43 -14.10 -5.84
C LEU A 444 -11.94 -13.83 -5.88
N LEU A 445 -12.64 -14.29 -6.92
CA LEU A 445 -14.11 -14.18 -7.04
C LEU A 445 -14.86 -14.96 -5.96
N GLU A 446 -14.37 -16.15 -5.60
CA GLU A 446 -14.95 -16.98 -4.53
C GLU A 446 -15.02 -16.25 -3.19
N ILE A 447 -14.07 -15.35 -2.91
CA ILE A 447 -14.07 -14.53 -1.70
C ILE A 447 -15.33 -13.66 -1.61
N TYR A 448 -15.93 -13.28 -2.74
CA TYR A 448 -17.17 -12.52 -2.83
C TYR A 448 -18.37 -13.37 -3.27
N GLY A 449 -18.26 -14.70 -3.22
CA GLY A 449 -19.32 -15.63 -3.60
C GLY A 449 -19.57 -15.72 -5.12
N GLY A 450 -18.62 -15.25 -5.93
CA GLY A 450 -18.68 -15.37 -7.40
C GLY A 450 -17.94 -16.60 -7.92
N LEU A 451 -18.35 -17.09 -9.09
CA LEU A 451 -17.68 -18.13 -9.85
C LEU A 451 -17.68 -17.74 -11.33
N SER A 452 -16.55 -17.90 -12.02
CA SER A 452 -16.46 -17.67 -13.47
C SER A 452 -15.29 -18.43 -14.07
N ASP A 453 -15.61 -19.49 -14.81
CA ASP A 453 -14.64 -20.28 -15.58
C ASP A 453 -14.53 -19.79 -17.04
N SER A 454 -15.14 -18.64 -17.39
CA SER A 454 -15.14 -18.13 -18.77
C SER A 454 -13.74 -17.70 -19.24
N PRO A 455 -13.22 -18.19 -20.37
CA PRO A 455 -11.93 -17.77 -20.90
C PRO A 455 -11.98 -16.40 -21.60
N ALA A 456 -13.15 -15.74 -21.64
CA ALA A 456 -13.34 -14.48 -22.36
C ALA A 456 -12.29 -13.42 -21.99
N TYR A 457 -11.83 -12.70 -23.00
CA TYR A 457 -10.87 -11.62 -22.90
C TYR A 457 -11.01 -10.71 -24.14
N PRO A 458 -11.10 -9.38 -24.00
CA PRO A 458 -11.25 -8.63 -22.75
C PRO A 458 -12.60 -8.94 -22.09
N ALA A 459 -12.64 -8.83 -20.76
CA ALA A 459 -13.85 -9.17 -20.00
C ALA A 459 -14.00 -8.33 -18.73
N LEU A 460 -15.26 -7.98 -18.43
CA LEU A 460 -15.69 -7.48 -17.14
C LEU A 460 -16.44 -8.60 -16.40
N THR A 461 -15.90 -9.06 -15.29
CA THR A 461 -16.52 -10.08 -14.44
C THR A 461 -16.94 -9.47 -13.12
N VAL A 462 -18.21 -9.60 -12.74
CA VAL A 462 -18.72 -9.17 -11.43
C VAL A 462 -19.12 -10.40 -10.62
N ALA A 463 -18.62 -10.51 -9.38
CA ALA A 463 -18.96 -11.61 -8.49
C ALA A 463 -20.48 -11.64 -8.22
N GLY A 464 -21.10 -12.79 -8.44
CA GLY A 464 -22.55 -12.99 -8.32
C GLY A 464 -23.37 -12.60 -9.56
N ALA A 465 -22.77 -12.03 -10.60
CA ALA A 465 -23.45 -11.82 -11.88
C ALA A 465 -23.60 -13.13 -12.67
N ALA A 466 -24.64 -13.24 -13.49
CA ALA A 466 -24.98 -14.46 -14.21
C ALA A 466 -23.91 -14.88 -15.24
N SER A 467 -23.23 -13.93 -15.88
CA SER A 467 -22.17 -14.19 -16.85
C SER A 467 -21.24 -12.98 -16.97
N PRO A 468 -19.95 -13.18 -17.31
CA PRO A 468 -19.05 -12.09 -17.66
C PRO A 468 -19.53 -11.33 -18.89
N ILE A 469 -19.25 -10.03 -18.92
CA ILE A 469 -19.45 -9.19 -20.10
C ILE A 469 -18.19 -9.31 -20.96
N ALA A 470 -18.27 -10.12 -22.01
CA ALA A 470 -17.20 -10.23 -23.02
C ALA A 470 -17.23 -9.02 -23.96
N LEU A 471 -16.07 -8.47 -24.25
CA LEU A 471 -15.93 -7.29 -25.12
C LEU A 471 -15.32 -7.66 -26.47
N SER A 472 -15.34 -6.68 -27.38
CA SER A 472 -14.75 -6.84 -28.72
C SER A 472 -13.30 -7.28 -28.64
N GLN A 473 -12.97 -8.30 -29.43
CA GLN A 473 -11.60 -8.79 -29.61
C GLN A 473 -10.88 -8.13 -30.80
N ALA A 474 -11.44 -7.06 -31.37
CA ALA A 474 -10.87 -6.39 -32.53
C ALA A 474 -9.46 -5.88 -32.21
N ALA A 475 -8.50 -6.23 -33.07
CA ALA A 475 -7.12 -5.78 -32.94
C ALA A 475 -7.05 -4.24 -33.05
N GLY A 476 -6.29 -3.62 -32.15
CA GLY A 476 -6.00 -2.19 -32.22
C GLY A 476 -5.15 -1.82 -33.44
N PRO A 477 -4.95 -0.51 -33.70
CA PRO A 477 -4.21 -0.01 -34.88
C PRO A 477 -2.74 -0.47 -34.93
N ARG A 478 -2.17 -0.92 -33.79
CA ARG A 478 -0.83 -1.50 -33.71
C ARG A 478 -0.73 -2.85 -34.44
N GLY A 479 -1.81 -3.64 -34.46
CA GLY A 479 -1.80 -5.02 -34.94
C GLY A 479 -0.99 -5.99 -34.06
N ALA A 480 -0.72 -7.17 -34.61
CA ALA A 480 0.05 -8.23 -33.96
C ALA A 480 1.53 -7.84 -33.80
N VAL A 481 2.09 -8.08 -32.61
CA VAL A 481 3.53 -7.92 -32.36
C VAL A 481 4.23 -9.23 -32.70
N ARG A 482 5.10 -9.23 -33.72
CA ARG A 482 5.87 -10.45 -34.06
C ARG A 482 6.91 -10.71 -33.00
N VAL A 483 7.21 -11.98 -32.75
CA VAL A 483 8.27 -12.39 -31.82
C VAL A 483 9.42 -13.02 -32.60
N GLN A 484 10.65 -12.61 -32.29
CA GLN A 484 11.86 -13.20 -32.83
C GLN A 484 12.84 -13.55 -31.71
N ARG A 485 13.42 -14.75 -31.78
CA ARG A 485 14.42 -15.18 -30.80
C ARG A 485 15.81 -14.68 -31.20
N LEU A 486 16.52 -14.09 -30.23
CA LEU A 486 17.95 -13.83 -30.31
C LEU A 486 18.66 -14.85 -29.42
N SER A 487 19.77 -15.41 -29.91
CA SER A 487 20.47 -16.48 -29.20
C SER A 487 21.61 -15.96 -28.32
N ARG A 488 22.14 -14.78 -28.64
CA ARG A 488 23.31 -14.19 -27.98
C ARG A 488 23.12 -12.69 -27.77
N ALA A 489 23.73 -12.17 -26.71
CA ALA A 489 23.73 -10.75 -26.40
C ALA A 489 24.35 -9.87 -27.51
N ASP A 490 25.38 -10.36 -28.20
CA ASP A 490 25.98 -9.63 -29.33
C ASP A 490 24.97 -9.35 -30.46
N GLU A 491 24.05 -10.29 -30.73
CA GLU A 491 23.01 -10.11 -31.75
C GLU A 491 22.03 -9.01 -31.36
N ALA A 492 21.73 -8.88 -30.06
CA ALA A 492 20.93 -7.77 -29.55
C ALA A 492 21.67 -6.44 -29.73
N VAL A 493 22.95 -6.38 -29.38
CA VAL A 493 23.77 -5.17 -29.55
C VAL A 493 23.84 -4.74 -31.02
N ASP A 494 24.10 -5.68 -31.92
CA ASP A 494 24.17 -5.42 -33.36
C ASP A 494 22.84 -4.86 -33.89
N LEU A 495 21.71 -5.49 -33.53
CA LEU A 495 20.37 -5.05 -33.91
C LEU A 495 20.06 -3.63 -33.41
N LEU A 496 20.37 -3.36 -32.14
CA LEU A 496 20.09 -2.06 -31.53
C LEU A 496 20.96 -0.95 -32.14
N ALA A 497 22.24 -1.25 -32.41
CA ALA A 497 23.15 -0.33 -33.08
C ALA A 497 22.68 0.02 -34.50
N GLU A 498 22.33 -0.99 -35.29
CA GLU A 498 21.81 -0.79 -36.65
C GLU A 498 20.49 -0.01 -36.63
N SER A 499 19.56 -0.36 -35.75
CA SER A 499 18.25 0.29 -35.66
C SER A 499 18.38 1.76 -35.25
N ALA A 500 19.24 2.04 -34.26
CA ALA A 500 19.49 3.41 -33.81
C ALA A 500 20.14 4.28 -34.89
N GLN A 501 21.06 3.72 -35.69
CA GLN A 501 21.66 4.43 -36.84
C GLN A 501 20.63 4.81 -37.90
N HIS A 502 19.53 4.04 -38.03
CA HIS A 502 18.39 4.36 -38.89
C HIS A 502 17.33 5.23 -38.20
N GLY A 503 17.68 5.85 -37.06
CA GLY A 503 16.83 6.79 -36.35
C GLY A 503 15.77 6.14 -35.45
N ALA A 504 15.77 4.82 -35.26
CA ALA A 504 14.80 4.15 -34.40
C ALA A 504 15.04 4.41 -32.91
N ALA A 505 13.97 4.72 -32.17
CA ALA A 505 14.00 4.70 -30.72
C ALA A 505 13.97 3.25 -30.23
N CYS A 506 15.00 2.86 -29.48
CA CYS A 506 15.28 1.48 -29.13
C CYS A 506 15.28 1.27 -27.62
N VAL A 507 14.86 0.07 -27.19
CA VAL A 507 14.93 -0.34 -25.78
C VAL A 507 15.43 -1.78 -25.62
N TRP A 508 16.27 -2.01 -24.61
CA TRP A 508 16.62 -3.34 -24.14
C TRP A 508 16.24 -3.52 -22.67
N VAL A 509 15.28 -4.40 -22.41
CA VAL A 509 14.90 -4.77 -21.04
C VAL A 509 15.68 -5.99 -20.57
N ARG A 510 16.57 -5.80 -19.60
CA ARG A 510 17.37 -6.85 -18.95
C ARG A 510 16.74 -7.27 -17.62
N ASN A 511 16.86 -8.54 -17.24
CA ASN A 511 16.27 -9.03 -15.99
C ASN A 511 17.10 -8.65 -14.74
N ALA A 512 18.42 -8.54 -14.86
CA ALA A 512 19.29 -8.16 -13.74
C ALA A 512 20.00 -6.83 -14.00
N VAL A 513 20.27 -6.10 -12.91
CA VAL A 513 20.90 -4.76 -12.99
C VAL A 513 22.33 -4.82 -13.50
N ASP A 514 23.11 -5.80 -13.06
CA ASP A 514 24.49 -5.98 -13.51
C ASP A 514 24.55 -6.28 -15.01
N ASP A 515 23.62 -7.09 -15.52
CA ASP A 515 23.52 -7.37 -16.95
C ASP A 515 23.08 -6.16 -17.77
N ALA A 516 22.27 -5.27 -17.18
CA ALA A 516 21.87 -4.00 -17.79
C ALA A 516 23.06 -3.04 -17.94
N ILE A 517 23.93 -2.98 -16.93
CA ILE A 517 25.18 -2.21 -16.98
C ILE A 517 26.09 -2.78 -18.07
N ALA A 518 26.30 -4.10 -18.09
CA ALA A 518 27.13 -4.76 -19.11
C ALA A 518 26.60 -4.52 -20.54
N ALA A 519 25.29 -4.55 -20.74
CA ALA A 519 24.67 -4.25 -22.04
C ALA A 519 24.94 -2.81 -22.50
N VAL A 520 24.92 -1.83 -21.60
CA VAL A 520 25.27 -0.42 -21.91
C VAL A 520 26.75 -0.32 -22.31
N GLU A 521 27.64 -0.98 -21.58
CA GLU A 521 29.07 -1.01 -21.91
C GLU A 521 29.33 -1.65 -23.28
N MET A 522 28.63 -2.74 -23.62
CA MET A 522 28.70 -3.36 -24.95
C MET A 522 28.21 -2.43 -26.07
N LEU A 523 27.12 -1.68 -25.84
CA LEU A 523 26.60 -0.70 -26.79
C LEU A 523 27.57 0.47 -26.99
N HIS A 524 28.16 0.98 -25.89
CA HIS A 524 29.19 2.03 -25.94
C HIS A 524 30.43 1.56 -26.70
N ALA A 525 30.84 0.29 -26.52
CA ALA A 525 31.95 -0.30 -27.27
C ALA A 525 31.67 -0.42 -28.78
N ARG A 526 30.40 -0.42 -29.19
CA ARG A 526 29.96 -0.34 -30.60
C ARG A 526 29.69 1.10 -31.07
N GLY A 527 30.00 2.11 -30.25
CA GLY A 527 29.83 3.52 -30.59
C GLY A 527 28.38 4.02 -30.49
N VAL A 528 27.51 3.30 -29.78
CA VAL A 528 26.11 3.68 -29.56
C VAL A 528 26.00 4.39 -28.21
N GLU A 529 25.43 5.60 -28.18
CA GLU A 529 25.13 6.28 -26.92
C GLU A 529 23.87 5.65 -26.28
N ALA A 530 24.08 4.83 -25.26
CA ALA A 530 23.01 4.15 -24.53
C ALA A 530 22.81 4.75 -23.14
N HIS A 531 21.54 4.97 -22.78
CA HIS A 531 21.10 5.42 -21.46
C HIS A 531 20.71 4.22 -20.60
N LEU A 532 20.75 4.35 -19.26
CA LEU A 532 20.45 3.26 -18.33
C LEU A 532 19.39 3.66 -17.31
N LEU A 533 18.39 2.80 -17.06
CA LEU A 533 17.43 2.99 -15.98
C LEU A 533 17.17 1.71 -15.16
N HIS A 534 17.40 1.79 -13.85
CA HIS A 534 17.16 0.69 -12.89
C HIS A 534 17.02 1.17 -11.45
N ALA A 535 16.74 0.26 -10.51
CA ALA A 535 16.49 0.61 -9.11
C ALA A 535 17.72 1.05 -8.29
N ARG A 536 18.95 0.70 -8.71
CA ARG A 536 20.21 1.00 -7.96
C ARG A 536 20.80 2.41 -8.19
N PHE A 537 19.97 3.39 -8.51
CA PHE A 537 20.39 4.81 -8.55
C PHE A 537 20.01 5.51 -7.25
N ALA A 538 20.81 6.51 -6.84
CA ALA A 538 20.34 7.49 -5.87
C ALA A 538 19.07 8.15 -6.39
N LEU A 539 18.15 8.48 -5.50
CA LEU A 539 16.82 8.95 -5.88
C LEU A 539 16.87 10.21 -6.78
N CYS A 540 17.82 11.11 -6.56
CA CYS A 540 18.06 12.28 -7.41
C CYS A 540 18.44 11.91 -8.85
N ASP A 541 19.38 10.99 -9.02
CA ASP A 541 19.84 10.54 -10.33
C ASP A 541 18.75 9.75 -11.05
N ARG A 542 18.04 8.88 -10.31
CA ARG A 542 16.90 8.14 -10.85
C ARG A 542 15.83 9.08 -11.40
N LYS A 543 15.40 10.07 -10.62
CA LYS A 543 14.38 11.05 -11.04
C LYS A 543 14.85 11.87 -12.25
N ARG A 544 16.13 12.26 -12.29
CA ARG A 544 16.72 12.96 -13.45
C ARG A 544 16.65 12.10 -14.71
N ILE A 545 17.06 10.84 -14.64
CA ILE A 545 17.05 9.91 -15.77
C ILE A 545 15.61 9.61 -16.22
N GLU A 546 14.69 9.36 -15.29
CA GLU A 546 13.27 9.15 -15.59
C GLU A 546 12.67 10.36 -16.34
N ALA A 547 12.98 11.59 -15.89
CA ALA A 547 12.53 12.81 -16.55
C ALA A 547 13.12 12.97 -17.95
N GLU A 548 14.40 12.66 -18.15
CA GLU A 548 15.04 12.68 -19.47
C GLU A 548 14.42 11.65 -20.43
N VAL A 549 14.22 10.42 -19.97
CA VAL A 549 13.61 9.34 -20.77
C VAL A 549 12.19 9.73 -21.17
N LEU A 550 11.37 10.25 -20.25
CA LEU A 550 10.01 10.72 -20.54
C LEU A 550 10.02 11.89 -21.53
N ALA A 551 10.95 12.83 -21.40
CA ALA A 551 11.06 13.97 -22.31
C ALA A 551 11.42 13.55 -23.74
N ARG A 552 12.07 12.39 -23.94
CA ARG A 552 12.45 11.89 -25.28
C ARG A 552 11.44 10.93 -25.89
N VAL A 553 11.06 9.89 -25.14
CA VAL A 553 10.26 8.76 -25.64
C VAL A 553 8.90 8.61 -24.96
N GLY A 554 8.51 9.56 -24.12
CA GLY A 554 7.15 9.64 -23.60
C GLY A 554 6.11 10.04 -24.65
N LYS A 555 4.85 10.13 -24.23
CA LYS A 555 3.70 10.50 -25.09
C LYS A 555 3.94 11.74 -25.95
N ASP A 556 4.40 12.82 -25.32
CA ASP A 556 4.67 14.12 -25.97
C ASP A 556 6.18 14.36 -26.19
N GLY A 557 7.00 13.32 -26.07
CA GLY A 557 8.45 13.41 -26.09
C GLY A 557 9.06 13.85 -27.44
N GLN A 558 10.21 14.52 -27.38
CA GLN A 558 10.94 15.08 -28.51
C GLN A 558 12.40 14.58 -28.55
N GLY A 559 13.03 14.53 -29.73
CA GLY A 559 14.43 14.11 -29.84
C GLY A 559 14.65 12.60 -29.63
N ARG A 560 13.72 11.79 -30.14
CA ARG A 560 13.73 10.32 -30.02
C ARG A 560 14.60 9.60 -31.05
N GLU A 561 15.02 10.30 -32.10
CA GLU A 561 15.77 9.72 -33.22
C GLU A 561 17.10 9.13 -32.73
N GLY A 562 17.28 7.83 -32.97
CA GLY A 562 18.48 7.08 -32.54
C GLY A 562 18.63 6.91 -31.03
N PHE A 563 17.60 7.22 -30.24
CA PHE A 563 17.65 7.08 -28.79
C PHE A 563 17.68 5.61 -28.36
N VAL A 564 18.65 5.23 -27.52
CA VAL A 564 18.79 3.87 -26.98
C VAL A 564 18.71 3.88 -25.47
N LEU A 565 17.78 3.08 -24.94
CA LEU A 565 17.63 2.87 -23.50
C LEU A 565 17.85 1.39 -23.15
N VAL A 566 18.71 1.13 -22.18
CA VAL A 566 18.76 -0.15 -21.47
C VAL A 566 18.08 0.05 -20.12
N GLY A 567 17.25 -0.91 -19.71
CA GLY A 567 16.66 -0.85 -18.38
C GLY A 567 16.28 -2.20 -17.84
N THR A 568 15.74 -2.18 -16.64
CA THR A 568 15.25 -3.38 -15.94
C THR A 568 13.72 -3.38 -15.88
N GLN A 569 13.12 -4.21 -15.02
CA GLN A 569 11.67 -4.30 -14.83
C GLN A 569 11.02 -2.95 -14.45
N VAL A 570 11.81 -1.95 -14.04
CA VAL A 570 11.34 -0.58 -13.84
C VAL A 570 10.68 0.04 -15.07
N LEU A 571 10.90 -0.51 -16.27
CA LEU A 571 10.27 -0.08 -17.53
C LEU A 571 8.90 -0.76 -17.78
N GLU A 572 8.57 -1.81 -17.04
CA GLU A 572 7.33 -2.59 -17.23
C GLU A 572 6.11 -1.85 -16.68
N SER A 573 6.27 -1.13 -15.57
CA SER A 573 5.21 -0.43 -14.86
C SER A 573 5.51 1.06 -14.72
N SER A 574 4.47 1.90 -14.60
CA SER A 574 4.54 3.33 -14.24
C SER A 574 4.96 4.35 -15.30
N LEU A 575 5.82 4.01 -16.27
CA LEU A 575 6.27 4.97 -17.29
C LEU A 575 5.49 4.81 -18.61
N ASP A 576 4.94 5.91 -19.11
CA ASP A 576 4.21 5.98 -20.38
C ASP A 576 5.19 6.21 -21.54
N LEU A 577 5.86 5.13 -21.97
CA LEU A 577 6.94 5.16 -22.97
C LEU A 577 6.54 4.47 -24.28
N ASP A 578 7.06 4.96 -25.41
CA ASP A 578 6.85 4.40 -26.75
C ASP A 578 8.18 4.22 -27.51
N PHE A 579 8.48 2.97 -27.83
CA PHE A 579 9.66 2.58 -28.61
C PHE A 579 9.30 1.98 -29.97
N ASP A 580 10.25 2.04 -30.89
CA ASP A 580 10.12 1.50 -32.25
C ASP A 580 10.68 0.07 -32.36
N VAL A 581 11.79 -0.20 -31.64
CA VAL A 581 12.44 -1.52 -31.56
C VAL A 581 12.63 -1.93 -30.11
N MET A 582 12.32 -3.19 -29.79
CA MET A 582 12.48 -3.74 -28.44
C MET A 582 13.26 -5.05 -28.46
N VAL A 583 14.26 -5.11 -27.58
CA VAL A 583 14.88 -6.35 -27.11
C VAL A 583 14.46 -6.58 -25.66
N SER A 584 14.18 -7.82 -25.30
CA SER A 584 13.89 -8.22 -23.94
C SER A 584 14.63 -9.51 -23.63
N ASP A 585 15.12 -9.65 -22.40
CA ASP A 585 15.43 -10.98 -21.87
C ASP A 585 14.16 -11.81 -21.80
N LEU A 586 14.28 -13.13 -21.93
CA LEU A 586 13.19 -14.03 -21.59
C LEU A 586 12.74 -13.78 -20.14
N ALA A 587 11.44 -13.71 -19.93
CA ALA A 587 10.80 -13.47 -18.65
C ALA A 587 9.45 -14.20 -18.64
N PRO A 588 8.74 -14.28 -17.51
CA PRO A 588 7.39 -14.82 -17.48
C PRO A 588 6.48 -14.13 -18.52
N MET A 589 5.54 -14.89 -19.10
CA MET A 589 4.67 -14.41 -20.20
C MET A 589 4.00 -13.07 -19.90
N ALA A 590 3.51 -12.87 -18.67
CA ALA A 590 2.90 -11.62 -18.25
C ALA A 590 3.84 -10.41 -18.37
N ALA A 591 5.10 -10.56 -17.96
CA ALA A 591 6.12 -9.51 -18.06
C ALA A 591 6.43 -9.19 -19.53
N LEU A 592 6.55 -10.20 -20.40
CA LEU A 592 6.79 -9.98 -21.84
C LEU A 592 5.62 -9.26 -22.52
N ILE A 593 4.37 -9.57 -22.15
CA ILE A 593 3.18 -8.86 -22.65
C ILE A 593 3.22 -7.39 -22.19
N GLN A 594 3.57 -7.12 -20.94
CA GLN A 594 3.69 -5.76 -20.39
C GLN A 594 4.80 -4.95 -21.09
N ARG A 595 5.98 -5.56 -21.29
CA ARG A 595 7.10 -4.99 -22.06
C ARG A 595 6.65 -4.67 -23.48
N ALA A 596 6.02 -5.62 -24.18
CA ALA A 596 5.48 -5.41 -25.53
C ALA A 596 4.43 -4.28 -25.58
N GLY A 597 3.76 -3.95 -24.47
CA GLY A 597 2.87 -2.80 -24.33
C GLY A 597 3.56 -1.42 -24.44
N ARG A 598 4.90 -1.35 -24.45
CA ARG A 598 5.70 -0.14 -24.72
C ARG A 598 6.22 -0.07 -26.16
N LEU A 599 6.05 -1.15 -26.93
CA LEU A 599 6.36 -1.17 -28.36
C LEU A 599 5.16 -0.64 -29.13
N TRP A 600 5.39 0.42 -29.91
CA TRP A 600 4.37 1.05 -30.75
C TRP A 600 3.11 1.47 -29.98
N ARG A 601 3.34 2.10 -28.83
CA ARG A 601 2.29 2.38 -27.84
C ARG A 601 1.34 3.48 -28.27
N HIS A 602 1.84 4.59 -28.82
CA HIS A 602 1.05 5.76 -29.14
C HIS A 602 0.71 5.83 -30.64
N MET A 603 -0.06 4.85 -31.14
CA MET A 603 -0.39 4.76 -32.57
C MET A 603 -1.20 5.94 -33.11
N ASP A 604 -2.02 6.59 -32.27
CA ASP A 604 -2.80 7.77 -32.68
C ASP A 604 -1.92 8.99 -32.94
N LEU A 605 -0.77 9.09 -32.24
CA LEU A 605 0.21 10.17 -32.40
C LEU A 605 1.32 9.79 -33.40
N ARG A 606 1.68 8.52 -33.44
CA ARG A 606 2.77 7.94 -34.26
C ARG A 606 2.26 6.69 -34.99
N PRO A 607 1.49 6.88 -36.08
CA PRO A 607 1.01 5.76 -36.88
C PRO A 607 2.18 5.03 -37.57
N ALA A 608 1.91 3.82 -38.06
CA ALA A 608 2.93 2.96 -38.68
C ALA A 608 3.75 3.67 -39.77
N ALA A 609 3.10 4.50 -40.59
CA ALA A 609 3.73 5.22 -41.70
C ALA A 609 4.80 6.24 -41.28
N THR A 610 4.78 6.70 -40.02
CA THR A 610 5.75 7.68 -39.50
C THR A 610 6.87 7.03 -38.69
N ARG A 611 6.91 5.69 -38.62
CA ARG A 611 7.91 4.96 -37.84
C ARG A 611 9.08 4.53 -38.73
N PRO A 612 10.31 4.50 -38.18
CA PRO A 612 11.50 4.13 -38.94
C PRO A 612 11.60 2.63 -39.25
N VAL A 613 10.76 1.82 -38.60
CA VAL A 613 10.66 0.37 -38.83
C VAL A 613 9.25 0.01 -39.33
N PRO A 614 9.10 -1.01 -40.18
CA PRO A 614 7.83 -1.27 -40.87
C PRO A 614 6.78 -2.00 -40.03
N ALA A 615 7.19 -2.64 -38.93
CA ALA A 615 6.31 -3.42 -38.07
C ALA A 615 6.87 -3.51 -36.63
N PRO A 616 6.01 -3.70 -35.62
CA PRO A 616 6.45 -3.98 -34.26
C PRO A 616 6.98 -5.42 -34.14
N VAL A 617 8.25 -5.55 -33.73
CA VAL A 617 8.89 -6.83 -33.42
C VAL A 617 9.45 -6.81 -32.01
N LEU A 618 9.04 -7.79 -31.19
CA LEU A 618 9.64 -8.09 -29.91
C LEU A 618 10.77 -9.12 -30.13
N HIS A 619 12.01 -8.68 -29.92
CA HIS A 619 13.16 -9.58 -29.95
C HIS A 619 13.41 -10.11 -28.54
N VAL A 620 13.39 -11.43 -28.37
CA VAL A 620 13.56 -12.08 -27.06
C VAL A 620 14.91 -12.79 -27.04
N LEU A 621 15.80 -12.34 -26.16
CA LEU A 621 17.05 -13.03 -25.87
C LEU A 621 16.73 -14.28 -25.05
N SER A 622 16.92 -15.44 -25.67
CA SER A 622 16.58 -16.74 -25.08
C SER A 622 17.42 -17.87 -25.69
N PRO A 623 17.83 -18.87 -24.88
CA PRO A 623 18.22 -20.15 -25.43
C PRO A 623 17.05 -20.80 -26.19
N ASP A 624 17.36 -21.79 -27.01
CA ASP A 624 16.34 -22.55 -27.74
C ASP A 624 15.57 -23.47 -26.77
N PRO A 625 14.23 -23.36 -26.63
CA PRO A 625 13.46 -24.23 -25.74
C PRO A 625 13.46 -25.70 -26.17
N VAL A 626 13.83 -26.00 -27.42
CA VAL A 626 14.01 -27.38 -27.91
C VAL A 626 15.33 -27.98 -27.42
N GLN A 627 16.32 -27.16 -27.07
CA GLN A 627 17.65 -27.61 -26.66
C GLN A 627 17.85 -27.45 -25.16
N VAL A 628 17.33 -28.39 -24.37
CA VAL A 628 17.45 -28.40 -22.90
C VAL A 628 18.36 -29.55 -22.47
N ALA A 629 19.60 -29.23 -22.14
CA ALA A 629 20.60 -30.23 -21.74
C ALA A 629 20.63 -30.47 -20.22
N ASP A 630 20.39 -29.43 -19.41
CA ASP A 630 20.48 -29.47 -17.96
C ASP A 630 19.53 -28.45 -17.28
N ASP A 631 19.57 -28.41 -15.95
CA ASP A 631 18.75 -27.51 -15.11
C ASP A 631 19.23 -26.04 -15.13
N ARG A 632 20.34 -25.74 -15.81
CA ARG A 632 20.92 -24.41 -15.99
C ARG A 632 20.69 -23.83 -17.38
N TRP A 633 19.76 -24.37 -18.15
CA TRP A 633 19.38 -23.96 -19.51
C TRP A 633 19.47 -22.44 -19.82
N LEU A 634 19.06 -21.55 -18.90
CA LEU A 634 19.09 -20.09 -19.11
C LEU A 634 20.46 -19.42 -18.90
N HIS A 635 21.35 -20.01 -18.11
CA HIS A 635 22.55 -19.32 -17.59
C HIS A 635 23.53 -18.96 -18.69
N GLY A 636 23.65 -19.79 -19.73
CA GLY A 636 24.53 -19.52 -20.88
C GLY A 636 24.10 -18.31 -21.72
N THR A 637 22.87 -17.84 -21.57
CA THR A 637 22.31 -16.73 -22.37
C THR A 637 21.97 -15.50 -21.53
N LEU A 638 21.49 -15.68 -20.29
CA LEU A 638 21.01 -14.58 -19.44
C LEU A 638 21.91 -14.25 -18.24
N ASP A 639 22.98 -15.01 -18.00
CA ASP A 639 23.90 -14.82 -16.86
C ASP A 639 23.17 -14.60 -15.52
N ARG A 640 23.27 -13.43 -14.88
CA ARG A 640 22.67 -13.14 -13.57
C ARG A 640 21.14 -13.03 -13.67
N GLY A 641 20.62 -12.62 -14.81
CA GLY A 641 19.18 -12.56 -15.13
C GLY A 641 18.47 -13.91 -15.07
N ALA A 642 19.19 -15.03 -15.20
CA ALA A 642 18.64 -16.38 -15.12
C ALA A 642 18.06 -16.71 -13.73
N TRP A 643 18.54 -16.04 -12.67
CA TRP A 643 18.12 -16.26 -11.28
C TRP A 643 16.91 -15.43 -10.84
N VAL A 644 16.42 -14.53 -11.70
CA VAL A 644 15.39 -13.55 -11.32
C VAL A 644 13.99 -14.17 -11.28
N TYR A 645 13.72 -15.14 -12.16
CA TYR A 645 12.43 -15.80 -12.26
C TYR A 645 12.58 -17.32 -12.25
N PRO A 646 11.54 -18.09 -11.87
CA PRO A 646 11.56 -19.54 -11.96
C PRO A 646 11.84 -20.03 -13.38
N VAL A 647 12.77 -20.98 -13.53
CA VAL A 647 13.16 -21.53 -14.84
C VAL A 647 12.01 -22.28 -15.53
N ALA A 648 11.13 -22.91 -14.76
CA ALA A 648 9.96 -23.62 -15.27
C ALA A 648 9.02 -22.70 -16.05
N ASP A 649 8.63 -21.57 -15.45
CA ASP A 649 7.73 -20.57 -16.04
C ASP A 649 8.38 -19.90 -17.27
N GLN A 650 9.69 -19.63 -17.18
CA GLN A 650 10.45 -19.07 -18.31
C GLN A 650 10.52 -20.05 -19.47
N TRP A 651 10.79 -21.34 -19.23
CA TRP A 651 10.81 -22.34 -20.30
C TRP A 651 9.45 -22.49 -20.96
N ARG A 652 8.36 -22.60 -20.19
CA ARG A 652 6.98 -22.65 -20.74
C ARG A 652 6.67 -21.41 -21.56
N THR A 653 7.08 -20.24 -21.07
CA THR A 653 6.95 -18.99 -21.80
C THR A 653 7.68 -19.06 -23.15
N ALA A 654 8.93 -19.51 -23.17
CA ALA A 654 9.69 -19.65 -24.41
C ALA A 654 9.05 -20.65 -25.39
N ASP A 655 8.66 -21.84 -24.91
CA ASP A 655 7.99 -22.86 -25.73
C ASP A 655 6.71 -22.32 -26.39
N VAL A 656 5.81 -21.74 -25.59
CA VAL A 656 4.54 -21.19 -26.08
C VAL A 656 4.78 -20.01 -27.01
N LEU A 657 5.60 -19.05 -26.59
CA LEU A 657 5.79 -17.79 -27.32
C LEU A 657 6.46 -18.01 -28.67
N PHE A 658 7.49 -18.86 -28.76
CA PHE A 658 8.19 -19.13 -30.02
C PHE A 658 7.40 -20.06 -30.94
N ARG A 659 6.56 -20.94 -30.40
CA ARG A 659 5.62 -21.74 -31.20
C ARG A 659 4.52 -20.87 -31.84
N VAL A 660 3.97 -19.92 -31.09
CA VAL A 660 2.94 -18.99 -31.59
C VAL A 660 3.56 -17.93 -32.52
N GLY A 661 4.76 -17.43 -32.19
CA GLY A 661 5.55 -16.50 -33.01
C GLY A 661 5.06 -15.05 -32.99
N GLN A 662 4.00 -14.73 -32.25
CA GLN A 662 3.44 -13.39 -32.16
C GLN A 662 2.59 -13.19 -30.90
N ILE A 663 2.39 -11.94 -30.52
CA ILE A 663 1.45 -11.50 -29.48
C ILE A 663 0.32 -10.74 -30.17
N GLU A 664 -0.86 -11.35 -30.23
CA GLU A 664 -2.09 -10.72 -30.74
C GLU A 664 -2.93 -10.26 -29.56
N ALA A 665 -3.02 -8.94 -29.35
CA ALA A 665 -3.86 -8.35 -28.34
C ALA A 665 -5.09 -7.67 -28.98
N PRO A 666 -6.29 -7.83 -28.41
CA PRO A 666 -6.58 -8.58 -27.18
C PRO A 666 -6.89 -10.09 -27.39
N SER A 667 -7.21 -10.54 -28.61
CA SER A 667 -7.75 -11.89 -28.90
C SER A 667 -6.89 -13.07 -28.46
N GLY A 668 -5.57 -12.98 -28.57
CA GLY A 668 -4.63 -14.08 -28.36
C GLY A 668 -4.02 -14.14 -26.95
N LEU A 669 -4.28 -13.16 -26.08
CA LEU A 669 -3.58 -13.07 -24.79
C LEU A 669 -3.87 -14.24 -23.86
N ARG A 670 -5.14 -14.69 -23.79
CA ARG A 670 -5.52 -15.83 -22.94
C ARG A 670 -4.76 -17.11 -23.32
N ALA A 671 -4.64 -17.38 -24.62
CA ALA A 671 -3.93 -18.56 -25.14
C ALA A 671 -2.41 -18.50 -24.91
N LEU A 672 -1.85 -17.33 -24.60
CA LEU A 672 -0.45 -17.19 -24.19
C LEU A 672 -0.26 -17.39 -22.67
N ILE A 673 -1.23 -16.94 -21.86
CA ILE A 673 -1.12 -16.92 -20.40
C ILE A 673 -1.42 -18.29 -19.77
N GLU A 674 -2.56 -18.90 -20.11
CA GLU A 674 -3.03 -20.12 -19.42
C GLU A 674 -2.06 -21.31 -19.61
N PRO A 675 -1.45 -21.57 -20.79
CA PRO A 675 -0.50 -22.67 -20.95
C PRO A 675 0.80 -22.55 -20.15
N VAL A 676 1.04 -21.43 -19.48
CA VAL A 676 2.22 -21.19 -18.63
C VAL A 676 1.90 -21.41 -17.15
N HIS A 677 0.62 -21.39 -16.75
CA HIS A 677 0.19 -21.37 -15.35
C HIS A 677 -0.90 -22.39 -15.02
N GLY A 678 -0.86 -22.93 -13.80
CA GLY A 678 -1.94 -23.77 -13.25
C GLY A 678 -2.09 -25.13 -13.95
N ASP A 679 -3.29 -25.69 -13.90
CA ASP A 679 -3.57 -27.06 -14.37
C ASP A 679 -3.43 -27.22 -15.90
N GLU A 680 -3.43 -26.12 -16.66
CA GLU A 680 -3.22 -26.09 -18.11
C GLU A 680 -1.74 -25.88 -18.49
N ALA A 681 -0.85 -25.76 -17.51
CA ALA A 681 0.57 -25.55 -17.76
C ALA A 681 1.18 -26.69 -18.57
N GLY A 682 1.95 -26.33 -19.61
CA GLY A 682 2.63 -27.29 -20.47
C GLY A 682 3.59 -28.21 -19.71
N LEU A 683 3.78 -29.44 -20.21
CA LEU A 683 4.75 -30.39 -19.64
C LEU A 683 6.18 -29.86 -19.79
N LEU A 684 6.94 -29.90 -18.69
CA LEU A 684 8.36 -29.56 -18.71
C LEU A 684 9.23 -30.73 -19.19
N PRO A 685 10.38 -30.44 -19.83
CA PRO A 685 11.45 -31.40 -20.02
C PRO A 685 11.84 -32.04 -18.69
N GLU A 686 12.16 -33.34 -18.69
CA GLU A 686 12.45 -34.13 -17.48
C GLU A 686 13.50 -33.45 -16.58
N VAL A 687 14.55 -32.88 -17.19
CA VAL A 687 15.63 -32.17 -16.47
C VAL A 687 15.18 -30.90 -15.73
N LEU A 688 14.03 -30.31 -16.09
CA LEU A 688 13.47 -29.11 -15.45
C LEU A 688 12.37 -29.42 -14.44
N GLN A 689 11.84 -30.66 -14.40
CA GLN A 689 10.75 -31.03 -13.48
C GLN A 689 11.15 -30.86 -12.01
N ALA A 690 12.41 -31.15 -11.66
CA ALA A 690 12.92 -30.93 -10.31
C ALA A 690 12.90 -29.45 -9.90
N ALA A 691 13.05 -28.52 -10.84
CA ALA A 691 12.98 -27.09 -10.58
C ALA A 691 11.53 -26.64 -10.31
N GLU A 692 10.55 -27.21 -11.02
CA GLU A 692 9.13 -26.97 -10.74
C GLU A 692 8.72 -27.47 -9.36
N VAL A 693 9.05 -28.72 -9.01
CA VAL A 693 8.75 -29.27 -7.67
C VAL A 693 9.37 -28.41 -6.57
N ARG A 694 10.57 -27.87 -6.79
CA ARG A 694 11.21 -26.93 -5.85
C ARG A 694 10.43 -25.63 -5.75
N ALA A 695 10.05 -25.02 -6.87
CA ALA A 695 9.27 -23.78 -6.89
C ALA A 695 7.88 -23.95 -6.24
N GLU A 696 7.22 -25.09 -6.43
CA GLU A 696 5.96 -25.43 -5.75
C GLU A 696 6.15 -25.56 -4.24
N GLY A 697 7.24 -26.22 -3.81
CA GLY A 697 7.61 -26.37 -2.40
C GLY A 697 7.91 -25.03 -1.74
N GLU A 698 8.70 -24.18 -2.39
CA GLU A 698 8.97 -22.79 -1.97
C GLU A 698 7.68 -21.97 -1.89
N GLY A 699 6.79 -22.11 -2.87
CA GLY A 699 5.48 -21.46 -2.87
C GLY A 699 4.56 -21.94 -1.76
N ALA A 700 4.59 -23.23 -1.42
CA ALA A 700 3.85 -23.78 -0.28
C ALA A 700 4.41 -23.26 1.05
N ALA A 701 5.73 -23.21 1.20
CA ALA A 701 6.38 -22.64 2.38
C ALA A 701 6.06 -21.15 2.53
N ALA A 702 6.10 -20.38 1.44
CA ALA A 702 5.72 -18.98 1.41
C ALA A 702 4.25 -18.76 1.84
N ARG A 703 3.30 -19.58 1.34
CA ARG A 703 1.89 -19.52 1.80
C ARG A 703 1.75 -19.85 3.29
N GLY A 704 2.51 -20.83 3.79
CA GLY A 704 2.55 -21.19 5.20
C GLY A 704 3.07 -20.04 6.07
N HIS A 705 4.13 -19.37 5.63
CA HIS A 705 4.70 -18.20 6.30
C HIS A 705 3.73 -17.01 6.30
N ALA A 706 3.03 -16.76 5.18
CA ALA A 706 1.98 -15.75 5.13
C ALA A 706 0.87 -16.06 6.13
N ALA A 707 0.40 -17.32 6.20
CA ALA A 707 -0.64 -17.73 7.13
C ALA A 707 -0.25 -17.54 8.62
N GLN A 708 1.04 -17.65 8.96
CA GLN A 708 1.55 -17.37 10.31
C GLN A 708 1.63 -15.88 10.62
N ASN A 709 1.87 -15.05 9.59
CA ASN A 709 1.99 -13.60 9.72
C ASN A 709 0.67 -12.86 9.54
N ILE A 710 -0.38 -13.51 9.04
CA ILE A 710 -1.71 -12.90 8.92
C ILE A 710 -2.45 -13.00 10.26
N VAL A 711 -3.12 -11.92 10.64
CA VAL A 711 -3.94 -11.89 11.86
C VAL A 711 -5.09 -12.90 11.78
N ASP A 712 -5.40 -13.57 12.89
CA ASP A 712 -6.54 -14.47 12.97
C ASP A 712 -7.82 -13.67 13.20
N LEU A 713 -8.49 -13.29 12.11
CA LEU A 713 -9.72 -12.50 12.15
C LEU A 713 -10.82 -13.18 12.96
N ALA A 714 -10.91 -14.51 12.92
CA ALA A 714 -11.95 -15.28 13.60
C ALA A 714 -11.77 -15.30 15.12
N ALA A 715 -10.52 -15.19 15.60
CA ALA A 715 -10.23 -15.09 17.04
C ALA A 715 -10.57 -13.72 17.65
N GLY A 716 -10.89 -12.71 16.83
CA GLY A 716 -11.14 -11.34 17.29
C GLY A 716 -9.87 -10.58 17.66
N TYR A 717 -9.99 -9.25 17.77
CA TYR A 717 -8.83 -8.35 17.88
C TYR A 717 -7.91 -8.66 19.06
N ARG A 718 -8.47 -9.00 20.23
CA ARG A 718 -7.69 -9.30 21.43
C ARG A 718 -6.80 -10.52 21.27
N ALA A 719 -7.35 -11.62 20.75
CA ALA A 719 -6.63 -12.89 20.64
C ALA A 719 -5.83 -13.01 19.34
N GLY A 720 -6.38 -12.53 18.22
CA GLY A 720 -5.78 -12.66 16.89
C GLY A 720 -4.84 -11.52 16.47
N GLY A 721 -4.82 -10.38 17.16
CA GLY A 721 -4.05 -9.19 16.74
C GLY A 721 -2.56 -9.20 17.10
N GLN A 722 -2.18 -9.85 18.21
CA GLN A 722 -0.82 -10.16 18.75
C GLN A 722 0.40 -9.34 18.26
N ALA A 723 0.27 -8.02 18.05
CA ALA A 723 1.38 -7.20 17.56
C ALA A 723 2.59 -7.18 18.53
N THR A 724 3.78 -7.51 18.04
CA THR A 724 5.06 -7.41 18.78
C THR A 724 5.79 -6.11 18.45
N ASP A 725 6.46 -5.51 19.44
CA ASP A 725 7.08 -4.18 19.29
C ASP A 725 8.32 -4.19 18.37
N ASP A 726 8.99 -5.34 18.26
CA ASP A 726 10.29 -5.48 17.58
C ASP A 726 10.25 -6.33 16.29
N ALA A 727 9.07 -6.81 15.88
CA ALA A 727 8.97 -7.64 14.67
C ALA A 727 8.63 -6.79 13.44
N SER A 728 9.48 -6.87 12.43
CA SER A 728 9.15 -6.44 11.07
C SER A 728 8.36 -7.55 10.38
N TYR A 729 7.12 -7.25 10.00
CA TYR A 729 6.29 -8.16 9.22
C TYR A 729 6.39 -7.77 7.74
N PRO A 730 7.07 -8.57 6.91
CA PRO A 730 7.22 -8.24 5.50
C PRO A 730 5.87 -8.43 4.79
N THR A 731 5.52 -7.51 3.90
CA THR A 731 4.42 -7.66 2.92
C THR A 731 4.87 -8.38 1.64
N ARG A 732 6.17 -8.66 1.52
CA ARG A 732 6.79 -9.40 0.42
C ARG A 732 7.93 -10.25 0.93
N LEU A 733 7.97 -11.52 0.52
CA LEU A 733 9.14 -12.38 0.71
C LEU A 733 10.16 -12.10 -0.40
N GLY A 734 10.91 -11.01 -0.24
CA GLY A 734 12.03 -10.67 -1.12
C GLY A 734 13.36 -10.75 -0.38
N GLU A 735 14.47 -10.71 -1.13
CA GLU A 735 15.78 -10.53 -0.52
C GLU A 735 15.81 -9.23 0.29
N ALA A 736 16.25 -9.32 1.55
CA ALA A 736 16.37 -8.16 2.42
C ALA A 736 17.24 -7.08 1.76
N GLN A 737 16.85 -5.82 1.92
CA GLN A 737 17.57 -4.67 1.37
C GLN A 737 18.07 -3.77 2.50
N ARG A 738 19.13 -3.01 2.23
CA ARG A 738 19.62 -1.95 3.10
C ARG A 738 19.75 -0.66 2.31
N ASN A 739 19.37 0.45 2.93
CA ASN A 739 19.48 1.77 2.34
C ASN A 739 20.86 2.37 2.62
N LEU A 740 21.51 2.85 1.58
CA LEU A 740 22.70 3.67 1.65
C LEU A 740 22.31 5.12 1.42
N VAL A 741 22.92 6.04 2.17
CA VAL A 741 22.79 7.49 1.99
C VAL A 741 24.12 7.99 1.43
N LEU A 742 24.13 8.40 0.17
CA LEU A 742 25.36 8.83 -0.48
C LEU A 742 25.74 10.26 -0.06
N ALA A 743 27.02 10.49 0.16
CA ALA A 743 27.56 11.77 0.55
C ALA A 743 28.80 12.13 -0.28
N ARG A 744 29.00 13.42 -0.55
CA ARG A 744 30.21 13.98 -1.17
C ARG A 744 31.06 14.67 -0.11
N ARG A 745 32.39 14.67 -0.29
CA ARG A 745 33.32 15.42 0.56
C ARG A 745 33.54 16.81 -0.02
N GLU A 746 33.12 17.84 0.69
CA GLU A 746 33.31 19.24 0.28
C GLU A 746 33.83 20.07 1.45
N ALA A 747 34.95 20.78 1.25
CA ALA A 747 35.55 21.67 2.25
C ALA A 747 35.74 21.04 3.66
N GLY A 748 36.04 19.74 3.71
CA GLY A 748 36.25 19.01 4.96
C GLY A 748 34.97 18.55 5.68
N ALA A 749 33.79 18.68 5.06
CA ALA A 749 32.53 18.18 5.59
C ALA A 749 31.83 17.24 4.59
N LEU A 750 30.97 16.35 5.11
CA LEU A 750 30.09 15.53 4.29
C LEU A 750 28.83 16.32 3.93
N ARG A 751 28.55 16.38 2.63
CA ARG A 751 27.34 16.97 2.06
C ARG A 751 26.52 15.90 1.35
N PRO A 752 25.19 16.05 1.26
CA PRO A 752 24.36 15.11 0.52
C PRO A 752 24.80 15.00 -0.95
N TRP A 753 24.75 13.80 -1.51
CA TRP A 753 25.07 13.54 -2.91
C TRP A 753 24.22 14.39 -3.88
N ALA A 754 22.94 14.57 -3.56
CA ALA A 754 22.00 15.39 -4.34
C ALA A 754 22.34 16.91 -4.34
N GLY A 755 23.34 17.36 -3.57
CA GLY A 755 23.71 18.75 -3.38
C GLY A 755 22.89 19.49 -2.32
N ASP A 756 23.21 20.75 -2.04
CA ASP A 756 22.71 21.49 -0.87
C ASP A 756 21.28 22.09 -1.02
N LYS A 757 20.48 21.65 -1.98
CA LYS A 757 19.15 22.25 -2.23
C LYS A 757 18.03 21.53 -1.48
N GLY A 758 17.56 22.15 -0.41
CA GLY A 758 16.33 21.80 0.31
C GLY A 758 16.50 20.77 1.43
N ASP A 759 15.49 20.68 2.29
CA ASP A 759 15.49 19.84 3.50
C ASP A 759 15.56 18.33 3.19
N ASP A 760 15.26 17.93 1.94
CA ASP A 760 15.24 16.52 1.52
C ASP A 760 16.51 16.04 0.84
N ALA A 761 17.55 16.87 0.74
CA ALA A 761 18.76 16.55 0.00
C ALA A 761 19.37 15.19 0.42
N TRP A 762 19.34 14.87 1.72
CA TRP A 762 19.76 13.57 2.23
C TRP A 762 18.87 12.41 1.77
N ALA A 763 17.55 12.59 1.78
CA ALA A 763 16.61 11.58 1.32
C ALA A 763 16.71 11.35 -0.20
N MET A 764 16.97 12.42 -0.95
CA MET A 764 17.25 12.39 -2.39
C MET A 764 18.58 11.69 -2.73
N SER A 765 19.48 11.56 -1.75
CA SER A 765 20.76 10.87 -1.87
C SER A 765 20.68 9.38 -1.50
N GLU A 766 19.48 8.85 -1.23
CA GLU A 766 19.29 7.47 -0.83
C GLU A 766 19.24 6.51 -2.02
N VAL A 767 19.87 5.34 -1.86
CA VAL A 767 19.82 4.21 -2.79
C VAL A 767 19.74 2.89 -2.00
N ALA A 768 18.94 1.93 -2.48
CA ALA A 768 18.81 0.62 -1.85
C ALA A 768 19.58 -0.45 -2.63
N ALA A 769 20.17 -1.40 -1.91
CA ALA A 769 20.75 -2.61 -2.51
C ALA A 769 20.53 -3.83 -1.61
N ARG A 770 20.75 -5.02 -2.18
CA ARG A 770 20.60 -6.32 -1.50
C ARG A 770 21.52 -6.39 -0.27
N LEU A 771 20.94 -6.72 0.87
CA LEU A 771 21.62 -6.75 2.17
C LEU A 771 22.79 -7.75 2.16
N THR A 772 22.58 -8.95 1.63
CA THR A 772 23.60 -10.01 1.55
C THR A 772 24.85 -9.57 0.78
N ARG A 773 24.68 -8.79 -0.29
CA ARG A 773 25.82 -8.21 -1.03
C ARG A 773 26.52 -7.10 -0.24
N LEU A 774 25.76 -6.29 0.48
CA LEU A 774 26.30 -5.19 1.28
C LEU A 774 27.05 -5.69 2.53
N ASP A 775 26.56 -6.73 3.19
CA ASP A 775 27.19 -7.31 4.38
C ASP A 775 28.54 -8.01 4.06
N ALA A 776 28.75 -8.41 2.80
CA ALA A 776 30.02 -8.95 2.33
C ALA A 776 31.10 -7.88 2.07
N LEU A 777 30.75 -6.60 2.19
CA LEU A 777 31.64 -5.48 1.86
C LEU A 777 32.06 -4.70 3.12
N PRO A 778 33.29 -4.15 3.14
CA PRO A 778 33.76 -3.30 4.23
C PRO A 778 33.16 -1.89 4.09
N LEU A 779 31.86 -1.75 4.35
CA LEU A 779 31.18 -0.45 4.31
C LEU A 779 31.81 0.54 5.31
N PRO A 780 31.72 1.86 5.06
CA PRO A 780 32.29 2.88 5.94
C PRO A 780 31.84 2.74 7.41
N ASP A 781 32.79 2.93 8.33
CA ASP A 781 32.52 2.91 9.77
C ASP A 781 31.59 4.07 10.15
N GLN A 782 30.37 3.72 10.59
CA GLN A 782 29.35 4.71 10.94
C GLN A 782 29.69 5.51 12.23
N SER A 783 30.70 5.08 12.99
CA SER A 783 31.22 5.82 14.15
C SER A 783 32.30 6.85 13.79
N ALA A 784 32.74 6.90 12.53
CA ALA A 784 33.73 7.87 12.08
C ALA A 784 33.25 9.31 12.36
N PRO A 785 34.12 10.22 12.85
CA PRO A 785 33.70 11.55 13.34
C PRO A 785 32.87 12.37 12.35
N GLU A 786 33.22 12.29 11.07
CA GLU A 786 32.52 13.01 9.99
C GLU A 786 31.14 12.43 9.66
N ILE A 787 30.95 11.12 9.79
CA ILE A 787 29.65 10.46 9.59
C ILE A 787 28.76 10.73 10.80
N ALA A 788 29.31 10.53 12.01
CA ALA A 788 28.61 10.80 13.26
C ALA A 788 28.17 12.26 13.40
N ALA A 789 28.89 13.21 12.79
CA ALA A 789 28.49 14.61 12.73
C ALA A 789 27.18 14.83 11.94
N VAL A 790 26.96 14.06 10.87
CA VAL A 790 25.73 14.13 10.05
C VAL A 790 24.59 13.34 10.69
N THR A 791 24.89 12.17 11.25
CA THR A 791 23.87 11.24 11.76
C THR A 791 23.46 11.52 13.21
N ARG A 792 24.03 12.53 13.87
CA ARG A 792 23.75 12.86 15.28
C ARG A 792 22.26 13.06 15.56
N ASP A 793 21.59 13.77 14.66
CA ASP A 793 20.19 14.14 14.81
C ASP A 793 19.26 13.14 14.09
N TRP A 794 19.82 12.05 13.56
CA TRP A 794 18.99 11.00 12.97
C TRP A 794 18.29 10.20 14.06
N PRO A 795 17.00 9.88 13.87
CA PRO A 795 16.30 9.02 14.81
C PRO A 795 16.91 7.62 14.82
N GLU A 796 16.87 6.95 15.98
CA GLU A 796 17.52 5.64 16.20
C GLU A 796 17.18 4.59 15.14
N TRP A 797 15.92 4.53 14.70
CA TRP A 797 15.49 3.61 13.65
C TRP A 797 16.23 3.84 12.32
N LYS A 798 16.49 5.12 11.97
CA LYS A 798 17.20 5.47 10.74
C LYS A 798 18.67 5.08 10.87
N CYS A 799 19.29 5.31 12.03
CA CYS A 799 20.66 4.86 12.30
C CYS A 799 20.79 3.32 12.24
N ALA A 800 19.75 2.59 12.66
CA ALA A 800 19.75 1.13 12.58
C ALA A 800 19.65 0.62 11.13
N GLU A 801 18.74 1.20 10.34
CA GLU A 801 18.39 0.71 8.98
C GLU A 801 19.26 1.28 7.85
N TYR A 802 19.84 2.47 8.01
CA TYR A 802 20.57 3.19 6.96
C TYR A 802 22.08 3.21 7.22
N ARG A 803 22.86 3.36 6.15
CA ARG A 803 24.32 3.58 6.24
C ARG A 803 24.71 4.81 5.42
N LEU A 804 25.37 5.78 6.04
CA LEU A 804 25.95 6.94 5.35
C LEU A 804 27.25 6.50 4.65
N CYS A 805 27.36 6.79 3.36
CA CYS A 805 28.45 6.34 2.51
C CYS A 805 29.08 7.55 1.78
N PRO A 806 30.23 8.04 2.26
CA PRO A 806 31.04 8.99 1.50
C PRO A 806 31.50 8.38 0.18
N VAL A 807 31.27 9.08 -0.91
CA VAL A 807 31.70 8.73 -2.27
C VAL A 807 32.94 9.56 -2.60
N ALA A 808 34.02 8.91 -3.00
CA ALA A 808 35.25 9.56 -3.46
C ALA A 808 35.08 10.18 -4.85
N GLU A 809 36.03 11.02 -5.28
CA GLU A 809 35.98 11.69 -6.59
C GLU A 809 35.95 10.71 -7.77
N ASP A 810 36.55 9.53 -7.61
CA ASP A 810 36.54 8.44 -8.61
C ASP A 810 35.29 7.54 -8.53
N GLY A 811 34.31 7.91 -7.68
CA GLY A 811 33.09 7.15 -7.43
C GLY A 811 33.21 6.05 -6.38
N THR A 812 34.40 5.80 -5.83
CA THR A 812 34.62 4.71 -4.86
C THR A 812 33.89 4.98 -3.54
N ILE A 813 33.16 3.98 -3.04
CA ILE A 813 32.58 3.99 -1.68
C ILE A 813 33.47 3.17 -0.74
N CYS A 814 33.77 1.93 -1.13
CA CYS A 814 34.70 1.05 -0.43
C CYS A 814 35.26 0.00 -1.41
N ALA A 815 36.16 -0.87 -0.94
CA ALA A 815 36.67 -1.96 -1.76
C ALA A 815 35.51 -2.86 -2.23
N GLY A 816 35.34 -2.99 -3.55
CA GLY A 816 34.26 -3.77 -4.16
C GLY A 816 32.93 -3.04 -4.34
N LEU A 817 32.84 -1.74 -4.03
CA LEU A 817 31.63 -0.93 -4.25
C LEU A 817 31.95 0.50 -4.69
N ARG A 818 31.36 0.90 -5.82
CA ARG A 818 31.42 2.27 -6.33
C ARG A 818 30.03 2.76 -6.74
N TYR A 819 29.89 4.07 -6.85
CA TYR A 819 28.71 4.73 -7.38
C TYR A 819 29.07 5.62 -8.56
N ASP A 820 28.27 5.55 -9.61
CA ASP A 820 28.37 6.40 -10.80
C ASP A 820 27.01 7.04 -11.09
N ALA A 821 26.97 8.31 -11.48
CA ALA A 821 25.70 9.04 -11.69
C ALA A 821 24.93 8.57 -12.94
N GLY A 822 25.60 7.91 -13.89
CA GLY A 822 25.02 7.34 -15.11
C GLY A 822 24.79 5.81 -15.04
N LEU A 823 25.47 5.10 -14.13
CA LEU A 823 25.37 3.63 -13.97
C LEU A 823 24.86 3.15 -12.60
N GLY A 824 24.75 4.04 -11.61
CA GLY A 824 24.28 3.75 -10.25
C GLY A 824 25.30 2.99 -9.41
N LEU A 825 24.83 2.18 -8.45
CA LEU A 825 25.71 1.32 -7.64
C LEU A 825 26.26 0.16 -8.48
N ILE A 826 27.58 0.04 -8.47
CA ILE A 826 28.33 -1.01 -9.16
C ILE A 826 29.10 -1.81 -8.11
N PHE A 827 28.82 -3.11 -8.09
CA PHE A 827 29.55 -4.06 -7.26
C PHE A 827 30.73 -4.59 -8.07
N GLY A 828 31.92 -4.58 -7.48
CA GLY A 828 33.07 -5.28 -8.06
C GLY A 828 32.82 -6.79 -8.08
N ASP A 829 33.49 -7.49 -8.99
CA ASP A 829 33.48 -8.94 -8.98
C ASP A 829 34.23 -9.43 -7.74
N ASN A 830 33.48 -9.75 -6.69
CA ASN A 830 33.97 -10.65 -5.66
C ASN A 830 34.08 -12.03 -6.31
N SER A 831 35.30 -12.52 -6.45
CA SER A 831 35.64 -13.88 -6.90
C SER A 831 34.82 -14.97 -6.23
#